data_AF-A0A7X9E861-F1
#
_entry.id   AF-A0A7X9E861-F1
#
_cell.length_a   1.000
_cell.length_b   1.000
_cell.length_c   1.000
_cell.angle_alpha   90.00
_cell.angle_beta   90.00
_cell.angle_gamma   90.00
#
_symmetry.space_group_name_H-M   'P 1'
#
loop_
_entity.id
_entity.type
_entity.pdbx_description
1 polymer ?
#
loop_
_entity_poly.entity_id
_entity_poly.type
_entity_poly.pdbx_seq_one_letter_code
_entity_poly.pdbx_strand_id
1 'polypeptide(L)'
;MLLLEFLKILLSLFVFYIIGKLIITPFRKDENRGFLYVTFINTLIGLVSFTTVFAISKTNFNTILWGFPLIGIVYLIFEKLKPKSACFKCFFSIDDLKSIGVVAVLSFLFFLIPAFLYYDTPFNNMPHGDYYFYSKLINSMIKNGVESSIFLTHPFFEGNAGAAPYHYLVMWLAGAFVSIFKTLPIDAIAVYVNVVLNTILALGTFALANSLSTSKFSYVIALLGLFFSGILSVEFISQTETFIDFGAAFTPKYSIISIFYLLFIIKVIEKDDFYYLPLLFLPVVNIAMAPPVFTAVGLFLLIEFFNYREFKKFVLKLIPLFMLAIFIAGFYFLQPSNFKNPFNLGNIVEVHSIMPLKSIQVFVGALFILPLLYFWYFIPSLTLVKWRKIIEYFKSNKAGRVLFLFFAIVFVSSSAIWGVLHPMSDSIQFYYLSSYLLLNLLVIVLLINLHDRLSNLRKNIFYLFFVLIIGVNLYQIPTKAFFRYTAITSAYSEEYIKEISTIFNSPNFNKTGVFIKSNNEIKTAFQANPYWISRPPLDHFIADFNLINIGVNDYKVVSNDIILKLRAENGIRNAPFNLFIEEQNTNLTSDEYRIKFIQDFDIDYLICQKGVEAPENLIFKKLIVDELSGESFYLLK
;
A
#
# COMPACT_ATOMS: atom_id res chain seq x y z
N MET A 1 -5.86 -25.20 11.76
CA MET A 1 -5.74 -23.72 11.76
C MET A 1 -5.73 -23.16 10.33
N LEU A 2 -4.72 -23.44 9.50
CA LEU A 2 -4.59 -22.88 8.14
C LEU A 2 -5.82 -23.02 7.23
N LEU A 3 -6.50 -24.18 7.26
CA LEU A 3 -7.74 -24.38 6.48
C LEU A 3 -8.83 -23.38 6.87
N LEU A 4 -9.00 -23.08 8.17
CA LEU A 4 -9.99 -22.12 8.64
C LEU A 4 -9.67 -20.70 8.16
N GLU A 5 -8.39 -20.31 8.23
CA GLU A 5 -7.90 -19.02 7.75
C GLU A 5 -8.17 -18.86 6.25
N PHE A 6 -7.89 -19.90 5.46
CA PHE A 6 -8.23 -19.93 4.03
C PHE A 6 -9.74 -19.83 3.77
N LEU A 7 -10.57 -20.55 4.53
CA LEU A 7 -12.03 -20.52 4.36
C LEU A 7 -12.62 -19.12 4.63
N LYS A 8 -12.08 -18.36 5.59
CA LYS A 8 -12.50 -16.96 5.85
C LYS A 8 -12.19 -16.04 4.66
N ILE A 9 -11.02 -16.21 4.04
CA ILE A 9 -10.63 -15.48 2.82
C ILE A 9 -11.57 -15.83 1.67
N LEU A 10 -11.80 -17.12 1.43
CA LEU A 10 -12.69 -17.61 0.37
C LEU A 10 -14.13 -17.10 0.54
N LEU A 11 -14.64 -17.14 1.76
CA LEU A 11 -15.97 -16.61 2.10
C LEU A 11 -16.06 -15.12 1.77
N SER A 12 -15.02 -14.35 2.11
CA SER A 12 -14.98 -12.91 1.86
C SER A 12 -14.98 -12.57 0.37
N LEU A 13 -14.18 -13.28 -0.43
CA LEU A 13 -14.18 -13.14 -1.89
C LEU A 13 -15.54 -13.48 -2.51
N PHE A 14 -16.22 -14.51 -1.99
CA PHE A 14 -17.57 -14.86 -2.42
C PHE A 14 -18.60 -13.77 -2.08
N VAL A 15 -18.52 -13.21 -0.87
CA VAL A 15 -19.37 -12.08 -0.45
C VAL A 15 -19.13 -10.87 -1.34
N PHE A 16 -17.88 -10.51 -1.64
CA PHE A 16 -17.57 -9.42 -2.57
C PHE A 16 -18.15 -9.69 -3.95
N TYR A 17 -17.95 -10.88 -4.51
CA TYR A 17 -18.51 -11.24 -5.80
C TYR A 17 -20.05 -11.07 -5.83
N ILE A 18 -20.77 -11.52 -4.79
CA ILE A 18 -22.22 -11.36 -4.69
C ILE A 18 -22.63 -9.89 -4.60
N ILE A 19 -22.00 -9.11 -3.71
CA ILE A 19 -22.30 -7.68 -3.53
C ILE A 19 -22.12 -6.93 -4.85
N GLY A 20 -21.00 -7.13 -5.53
CA GLY A 20 -20.77 -6.45 -6.80
C GLY A 20 -21.73 -6.91 -7.88
N LYS A 21 -22.05 -8.21 -7.96
CA LYS A 21 -23.07 -8.71 -8.88
C LYS A 21 -24.43 -8.04 -8.64
N LEU A 22 -24.84 -7.90 -7.38
CA LEU A 22 -26.08 -7.20 -7.01
C LEU A 22 -26.07 -5.73 -7.45
N ILE A 23 -24.94 -5.04 -7.27
CA ILE A 23 -24.79 -3.62 -7.64
C ILE A 23 -24.80 -3.44 -9.17
N ILE A 24 -24.12 -4.31 -9.92
CA ILE A 24 -23.93 -4.15 -11.37
C ILE A 24 -25.13 -4.61 -12.18
N THR A 25 -25.84 -5.66 -11.73
CA THR A 25 -26.92 -6.30 -12.50
C THR A 25 -27.98 -5.31 -13.02
N PRO A 26 -28.46 -4.32 -12.24
CA PRO A 26 -29.40 -3.31 -12.72
C PRO A 26 -28.86 -2.42 -13.86
N PHE A 27 -27.54 -2.24 -13.95
CA PHE A 27 -26.89 -1.32 -14.89
C PHE A 27 -26.19 -2.04 -16.05
N ARG A 28 -26.27 -3.37 -16.10
CA ARG A 28 -25.56 -4.16 -17.11
C ARG A 28 -26.22 -3.98 -18.49
N LYS A 29 -25.43 -3.52 -19.46
CA LYS A 29 -25.77 -3.63 -20.89
C LYS A 29 -25.74 -5.11 -21.30
N ASP A 30 -26.60 -5.52 -22.22
CA ASP A 30 -26.65 -6.90 -22.75
C ASP A 30 -25.43 -7.17 -23.66
N GLU A 31 -24.23 -7.02 -23.12
CA GLU A 31 -22.96 -7.27 -23.80
C GLU A 31 -22.43 -8.66 -23.40
N ASN A 32 -22.07 -9.46 -24.41
CA ASN A 32 -21.36 -10.72 -24.27
C ASN A 32 -19.91 -10.49 -23.79
N ARG A 33 -19.74 -10.08 -22.55
CA ARG A 33 -18.43 -10.01 -21.89
C ARG A 33 -18.06 -11.39 -21.34
N GLY A 34 -16.81 -11.81 -21.55
CA GLY A 34 -16.30 -13.10 -21.07
C GLY A 34 -16.36 -13.22 -19.54
N PHE A 35 -16.56 -14.45 -19.05
CA PHE A 35 -16.81 -14.68 -17.61
C PHE A 35 -15.68 -14.14 -16.71
N LEU A 36 -14.41 -14.25 -17.10
CA LEU A 36 -13.27 -13.74 -16.31
C LEU A 36 -13.36 -12.23 -16.04
N TYR A 37 -13.74 -11.45 -17.06
CA TYR A 37 -13.93 -10.00 -16.90
C TYR A 37 -15.12 -9.72 -15.95
N VAL A 38 -16.22 -10.46 -16.11
CA VAL A 38 -17.38 -10.33 -15.22
C VAL A 38 -17.02 -10.67 -13.78
N THR A 39 -16.27 -11.76 -13.55
CA THR A 39 -15.78 -12.15 -12.22
C THR A 39 -14.90 -11.07 -11.61
N PHE A 40 -13.94 -10.53 -12.40
CA PHE A 40 -13.07 -9.45 -11.97
C PHE A 40 -13.86 -8.20 -11.54
N ILE A 41 -14.77 -7.70 -12.39
CA ILE A 41 -15.53 -6.48 -12.11
C ILE A 41 -16.50 -6.67 -10.93
N ASN A 42 -17.21 -7.80 -10.85
CA ASN A 42 -18.10 -8.09 -9.73
C ASN A 42 -17.31 -8.13 -8.42
N THR A 43 -16.17 -8.82 -8.38
CA THR A 43 -15.39 -8.94 -7.14
C THR A 43 -14.77 -7.59 -6.73
N LEU A 44 -14.28 -6.80 -7.70
CA LEU A 44 -13.73 -5.47 -7.44
C LEU A 44 -14.79 -4.49 -6.91
N ILE A 45 -15.93 -4.38 -7.59
CA ILE A 45 -17.02 -3.49 -7.16
C ILE A 45 -17.52 -3.91 -5.79
N GLY A 46 -17.69 -5.20 -5.56
CA GLY A 46 -18.09 -5.72 -4.25
C GLY A 46 -17.12 -5.39 -3.13
N LEU A 47 -15.81 -5.56 -3.36
CA LEU A 47 -14.78 -5.21 -2.38
C LEU A 47 -14.81 -3.72 -2.06
N VAL A 48 -14.84 -2.86 -3.08
CA VAL A 48 -14.86 -1.41 -2.89
C VAL A 48 -16.13 -0.99 -2.16
N SER A 49 -17.30 -1.44 -2.60
CA SER A 49 -18.57 -1.09 -1.96
C SER A 49 -18.67 -1.60 -0.53
N PHE A 50 -18.27 -2.84 -0.27
CA PHE A 50 -18.24 -3.39 1.09
C PHE A 50 -17.32 -2.56 2.00
N THR A 51 -16.12 -2.25 1.54
CA THR A 51 -15.13 -1.51 2.33
C THR A 51 -15.58 -0.07 2.58
N THR A 52 -16.15 0.59 1.58
CA THR A 52 -16.72 1.94 1.71
C THR A 52 -17.87 1.96 2.70
N VAL A 53 -18.80 1.00 2.64
CA VAL A 53 -19.92 0.91 3.60
C VAL A 53 -19.41 0.67 5.01
N PHE A 54 -18.43 -0.23 5.17
CA PHE A 54 -17.79 -0.48 6.46
C PHE A 54 -17.13 0.79 7.02
N ALA A 55 -16.35 1.50 6.21
CA ALA A 55 -15.71 2.76 6.60
C ALA A 55 -16.75 3.82 7.00
N ILE A 56 -17.78 4.06 6.19
CA ILE A 56 -18.87 5.01 6.49
C ILE A 56 -19.51 4.70 7.84
N SER A 57 -19.79 3.42 8.10
CA SER A 57 -20.40 2.99 9.35
C SER A 57 -19.50 3.21 10.56
N LYS A 58 -18.18 3.07 10.38
CA LYS A 58 -17.19 3.24 11.46
C LYS A 58 -16.85 4.71 11.71
N THR A 59 -16.85 5.54 10.67
CA THR A 59 -16.46 6.94 10.77
C THR A 59 -17.62 7.90 10.94
N ASN A 60 -18.85 7.39 11.10
CA ASN A 60 -20.06 8.21 11.09
C ASN A 60 -20.07 9.15 9.88
N PHE A 61 -19.89 8.58 8.68
CA PHE A 61 -19.86 9.29 7.40
C PHE A 61 -18.61 10.15 7.12
N ASN A 62 -17.69 10.35 8.06
CA ASN A 62 -16.47 11.13 7.85
C ASN A 62 -15.32 10.28 7.24
N THR A 63 -15.41 9.96 5.95
CA THR A 63 -14.39 9.15 5.24
C THR A 63 -14.11 9.66 3.84
N ILE A 64 -12.84 9.61 3.43
CA ILE A 64 -12.45 9.93 2.05
C ILE A 64 -13.02 8.95 1.03
N LEU A 65 -13.45 7.76 1.47
CA LEU A 65 -13.98 6.70 0.60
C LEU A 65 -15.30 7.07 -0.09
N TRP A 66 -15.95 8.18 0.27
CA TRP A 66 -17.04 8.80 -0.50
C TRP A 66 -16.64 9.17 -1.94
N GLY A 67 -15.34 9.29 -2.22
CA GLY A 67 -14.85 9.49 -3.59
C GLY A 67 -15.22 8.33 -4.54
N PHE A 68 -15.38 7.10 -4.03
CA PHE A 68 -15.81 5.95 -4.84
C PHE A 68 -17.22 6.09 -5.42
N PRO A 69 -18.28 6.25 -4.59
CA PRO A 69 -19.63 6.45 -5.11
C PRO A 69 -19.74 7.73 -5.95
N LEU A 70 -18.98 8.79 -5.64
CA LEU A 70 -18.95 10.02 -6.43
C LEU A 70 -18.52 9.77 -7.89
N ILE A 71 -17.40 9.07 -8.11
CA ILE A 71 -16.94 8.71 -9.46
C ILE A 71 -17.87 7.68 -10.10
N GLY A 72 -18.41 6.74 -9.32
CA GLY A 72 -19.38 5.75 -9.78
C GLY A 72 -20.65 6.39 -10.35
N ILE A 73 -21.20 7.39 -9.66
CA ILE A 73 -22.37 8.16 -10.14
C ILE A 73 -22.03 8.89 -11.44
N VAL A 74 -20.86 9.52 -11.54
CA VAL A 74 -20.42 10.17 -12.78
C VAL A 74 -20.35 9.17 -13.94
N TYR A 75 -19.81 7.97 -13.72
CA TYR A 75 -19.77 6.92 -14.73
C TYR A 75 -21.19 6.56 -15.21
N LEU A 76 -22.13 6.34 -14.28
CA LEU A 76 -23.53 6.01 -14.62
C LEU A 76 -24.21 7.11 -15.45
N ILE A 77 -23.99 8.39 -15.09
CA ILE A 77 -24.53 9.55 -15.81
C ILE A 77 -23.95 9.61 -17.22
N PHE A 78 -22.64 9.45 -17.35
CA PHE A 78 -21.93 9.55 -18.63
C PHE A 78 -22.29 8.42 -19.59
N GLU A 79 -22.43 7.20 -19.09
CA GLU A 79 -22.89 6.04 -19.86
C GLU A 79 -24.40 6.03 -20.12
N LYS A 80 -25.15 6.97 -19.52
CA LYS A 80 -26.62 7.06 -19.59
C LYS A 80 -27.30 5.75 -19.21
N LEU A 81 -26.74 5.03 -18.25
CA LEU A 81 -27.28 3.75 -17.80
C LEU A 81 -28.56 3.99 -17.01
N LYS A 82 -29.67 3.43 -17.49
CA LYS A 82 -30.93 3.40 -16.74
C LYS A 82 -31.02 2.07 -15.99
N PRO A 83 -31.36 2.08 -14.68
CA PRO A 83 -31.54 0.85 -13.94
C PRO A 83 -32.67 0.03 -14.57
N LYS A 84 -32.39 -1.23 -14.91
CA LYS A 84 -33.39 -2.23 -15.28
C LYS A 84 -33.94 -2.90 -14.01
N SER A 85 -35.14 -3.46 -14.06
CA SER A 85 -35.66 -4.30 -12.98
C SER A 85 -34.72 -5.48 -12.75
N ALA A 86 -34.22 -5.63 -11.52
CA ALA A 86 -33.32 -6.71 -11.18
C ALA A 86 -34.06 -8.05 -11.24
N CYS A 87 -33.60 -8.98 -12.09
CA CYS A 87 -34.14 -10.34 -12.14
C CYS A 87 -33.39 -11.23 -11.13
N PHE A 88 -34.04 -11.53 -10.00
CA PHE A 88 -33.50 -12.43 -8.96
C PHE A 88 -33.30 -13.88 -9.43
N LYS A 89 -33.90 -14.31 -10.54
CA LYS A 89 -33.70 -15.66 -11.10
C LYS A 89 -32.36 -15.82 -11.85
N CYS A 90 -31.64 -14.74 -12.13
CA CYS A 90 -30.36 -14.78 -12.87
C CYS A 90 -29.12 -14.99 -11.96
N PHE A 91 -29.30 -15.38 -10.70
CA PHE A 91 -28.21 -15.38 -9.71
C PHE A 91 -27.34 -16.65 -9.70
N PHE A 92 -27.80 -17.74 -10.32
CA PHE A 92 -27.09 -19.02 -10.35
C PHE A 92 -27.04 -19.61 -11.77
N SER A 93 -26.05 -19.17 -12.53
CA SER A 93 -25.70 -19.68 -13.86
C SER A 93 -24.45 -20.55 -13.81
N ILE A 94 -24.20 -21.33 -14.86
CA ILE A 94 -22.97 -22.13 -15.01
C ILE A 94 -21.72 -21.24 -14.98
N ASP A 95 -21.80 -20.02 -15.52
CA ASP A 95 -20.68 -19.08 -15.51
C ASP A 95 -20.40 -18.52 -14.11
N ASP A 96 -21.39 -18.54 -13.21
CA ASP A 96 -21.18 -18.23 -11.78
C ASP A 96 -20.41 -19.36 -11.10
N LEU A 97 -20.68 -20.63 -11.43
CA LEU A 97 -19.89 -21.76 -10.92
C LEU A 97 -18.43 -21.70 -11.41
N LYS A 98 -18.19 -21.35 -12.68
CA LYS A 98 -16.84 -21.12 -13.19
C LYS A 98 -16.16 -19.95 -12.47
N SER A 99 -16.88 -18.86 -12.23
CA SER A 99 -16.39 -17.70 -11.49
C SER A 99 -15.91 -18.09 -10.10
N ILE A 100 -16.74 -18.83 -9.35
CA ILE A 100 -16.42 -19.33 -8.00
C ILE A 100 -15.21 -20.27 -8.05
N GLY A 101 -15.17 -21.19 -9.02
CA GLY A 101 -14.05 -22.12 -9.18
C GLY A 101 -12.71 -21.41 -9.42
N VAL A 102 -12.68 -20.40 -10.29
CA VAL A 102 -11.45 -19.62 -10.55
C VAL A 102 -11.03 -18.80 -9.33
N VAL A 103 -11.99 -18.16 -8.64
CA VAL A 103 -11.72 -17.42 -7.39
C VAL A 103 -11.13 -18.35 -6.33
N ALA A 104 -11.65 -19.56 -6.18
CA ALA A 104 -11.15 -20.53 -5.21
C ALA A 104 -9.72 -21.00 -5.53
N VAL A 105 -9.44 -21.31 -6.80
CA VAL A 105 -8.09 -21.75 -7.22
C VAL A 105 -7.07 -20.64 -7.05
N LEU A 106 -7.37 -19.42 -7.52
CA LEU A 106 -6.44 -18.30 -7.41
C LEU A 106 -6.20 -17.90 -5.95
N SER A 107 -7.25 -17.82 -5.13
CA SER A 107 -7.08 -17.50 -3.71
C SER A 107 -6.29 -18.55 -2.96
N PHE A 108 -6.46 -19.84 -3.30
CA PHE A 108 -5.64 -20.91 -2.75
C PHE A 108 -4.16 -20.72 -3.12
N LEU A 109 -3.84 -20.48 -4.39
CA LEU A 109 -2.46 -20.27 -4.85
C LEU A 109 -1.79 -19.10 -4.14
N PHE A 110 -2.49 -17.97 -3.97
CA PHE A 110 -1.92 -16.84 -3.24
C PHE A 110 -1.86 -17.06 -1.73
N PHE A 111 -2.77 -17.84 -1.15
CA PHE A 111 -2.75 -18.20 0.27
C PHE A 111 -1.54 -19.07 0.63
N LEU A 112 -1.04 -19.89 -0.30
CA LEU A 112 0.16 -20.71 -0.04
C LEU A 112 1.37 -19.85 0.38
N ILE A 113 1.53 -18.65 -0.18
CA ILE A 113 2.68 -17.79 0.13
C ILE A 113 2.74 -17.42 1.63
N PRO A 114 1.74 -16.73 2.21
CA PRO A 114 1.73 -16.47 3.65
C PRO A 114 1.55 -17.75 4.48
N ALA A 115 0.91 -18.81 3.96
CA ALA A 115 0.84 -20.09 4.66
C ALA A 115 2.23 -20.69 4.95
N PHE A 116 3.18 -20.53 4.03
CA PHE A 116 4.56 -21.02 4.19
C PHE A 116 5.50 -20.00 4.84
N LEU A 117 5.29 -18.70 4.62
CA LEU A 117 6.24 -17.67 5.09
C LEU A 117 5.86 -17.03 6.42
N TYR A 118 4.55 -16.88 6.69
CA TYR A 118 4.06 -16.14 7.85
C TYR A 118 3.64 -17.05 9.00
N TYR A 119 2.82 -18.06 8.75
CA TYR A 119 2.35 -18.94 9.82
C TYR A 119 3.44 -19.91 10.25
N ASP A 120 3.73 -19.95 11.56
CA ASP A 120 4.74 -20.83 12.15
C ASP A 120 4.34 -21.21 13.59
N THR A 121 5.02 -22.18 14.19
CA THR A 121 4.75 -22.70 15.53
C THR A 121 6.01 -22.61 16.40
N PRO A 122 5.92 -22.12 17.66
CA PRO A 122 4.71 -21.76 18.40
C PRO A 122 4.14 -20.36 18.08
N PHE A 123 4.89 -19.52 17.38
CA PHE A 123 4.47 -18.15 17.03
C PHE A 123 4.66 -17.90 15.54
N ASN A 124 3.80 -17.07 14.95
CA ASN A 124 3.95 -16.64 13.56
C ASN A 124 5.24 -15.85 13.35
N ASN A 125 5.77 -15.90 12.13
CA ASN A 125 6.96 -15.15 11.73
C ASN A 125 6.68 -13.65 11.64
N MET A 126 7.66 -12.84 12.04
CA MET A 126 7.62 -11.38 11.95
C MET A 126 7.73 -10.91 10.50
N PRO A 127 6.74 -10.18 9.97
CA PRO A 127 6.78 -9.61 8.63
C PRO A 127 7.62 -8.31 8.60
N HIS A 128 7.75 -7.70 7.43
CA HIS A 128 8.39 -6.39 7.27
C HIS A 128 7.79 -5.30 8.19
N GLY A 129 8.63 -4.33 8.59
CA GLY A 129 8.30 -3.33 9.62
C GLY A 129 7.05 -2.49 9.35
N ASP A 130 6.73 -2.16 8.09
CA ASP A 130 5.52 -1.41 7.71
C ASP A 130 4.23 -2.05 8.23
N TYR A 131 4.17 -3.38 8.29
CA TYR A 131 2.97 -4.10 8.74
C TYR A 131 2.64 -3.84 10.22
N TYR A 132 3.64 -3.54 11.05
CA TYR A 132 3.43 -3.17 12.46
C TYR A 132 2.78 -1.80 12.59
N PHE A 133 3.22 -0.83 11.79
CA PHE A 133 2.57 0.48 11.73
C PHE A 133 1.11 0.34 11.25
N TYR A 134 0.88 -0.48 10.21
CA TYR A 134 -0.47 -0.74 9.70
C TYR A 134 -1.35 -1.43 10.74
N SER A 135 -0.84 -2.46 11.44
CA SER A 135 -1.55 -3.18 12.50
C SER A 135 -2.09 -2.22 13.57
N LYS A 136 -1.23 -1.32 14.06
CA LYS A 136 -1.59 -0.30 15.04
C LYS A 136 -2.61 0.69 14.50
N LEU A 137 -2.38 1.19 13.28
CA LEU A 137 -3.32 2.11 12.62
C LEU A 137 -4.71 1.50 12.44
N ILE A 138 -4.78 0.24 12.03
CA ILE A 138 -6.04 -0.49 11.87
C ILE A 138 -6.80 -0.55 13.19
N ASN A 139 -6.15 -0.92 14.30
CA ASN A 139 -6.77 -0.93 15.62
C ASN A 139 -7.30 0.45 16.02
N SER A 140 -6.45 1.47 15.90
CA SER A 140 -6.81 2.85 16.23
C SER A 140 -8.02 3.32 15.41
N MET A 141 -8.05 3.04 14.10
CA MET A 141 -9.17 3.41 13.24
C MET A 141 -10.47 2.70 13.63
N ILE A 142 -10.43 1.40 13.96
CA ILE A 142 -11.62 0.64 14.36
C ILE A 142 -12.18 1.16 15.68
N LYS A 143 -11.30 1.48 16.64
CA LYS A 143 -11.64 1.93 17.98
C LYS A 143 -12.20 3.36 17.97
N ASN A 144 -11.52 4.26 17.27
CA ASN A 144 -11.84 5.68 17.31
C ASN A 144 -12.79 6.12 16.19
N GLY A 145 -12.93 5.33 15.12
CA GLY A 145 -13.73 5.72 13.96
C GLY A 145 -13.13 6.89 13.19
N VAL A 146 -11.81 7.09 13.23
CA VAL A 146 -11.14 8.21 12.58
C VAL A 146 -10.04 7.72 11.64
N GLU A 147 -10.03 8.24 10.42
CA GLU A 147 -8.97 8.04 9.42
C GLU A 147 -7.73 8.85 9.78
N SER A 148 -7.02 8.50 10.86
CA SER A 148 -5.86 9.25 11.32
C SER A 148 -4.92 8.41 12.18
N SER A 149 -3.62 8.73 12.11
CA SER A 149 -2.62 8.21 13.03
C SER A 149 -2.53 8.98 14.35
N ILE A 150 -3.36 10.02 14.58
CA ILE A 150 -3.23 10.89 15.77
C ILE A 150 -3.25 10.10 17.08
N PHE A 151 -4.11 9.11 17.23
CA PHE A 151 -4.18 8.29 18.44
C PHE A 151 -3.05 7.27 18.56
N LEU A 152 -2.29 7.03 17.49
CA LEU A 152 -1.03 6.31 17.57
C LEU A 152 0.09 7.24 18.03
N THR A 153 0.10 8.44 17.45
CA THR A 153 1.15 9.41 17.69
C THR A 153 0.96 10.16 18.99
N HIS A 154 -0.23 10.18 19.56
CA HIS A 154 -0.61 10.84 20.80
C HIS A 154 -1.78 10.07 21.43
N PRO A 155 -1.53 8.93 22.10
CA PRO A 155 -2.59 8.06 22.63
C PRO A 155 -3.54 8.74 23.62
N PHE A 156 -3.09 9.81 24.28
CA PHE A 156 -3.85 10.62 25.24
C PHE A 156 -4.45 11.88 24.60
N PHE A 157 -4.65 11.89 23.29
CA PHE A 157 -5.21 13.06 22.60
C PHE A 157 -6.70 13.23 22.96
N GLU A 158 -7.04 14.33 23.63
CA GLU A 158 -8.42 14.65 24.06
C GLU A 158 -9.17 15.59 23.09
N GLY A 159 -8.54 15.99 21.98
CA GLY A 159 -9.13 16.91 21.00
C GLY A 159 -10.03 16.24 19.95
N ASN A 160 -10.65 17.08 19.11
CA ASN A 160 -11.44 16.60 17.97
C ASN A 160 -10.54 16.08 16.84
N ALA A 161 -10.31 14.76 16.82
CA ALA A 161 -9.51 14.12 15.78
C ALA A 161 -10.20 14.17 14.39
N GLY A 162 -9.42 14.55 13.39
CA GLY A 162 -9.81 14.73 12.00
C GLY A 162 -9.05 13.76 11.10
N ALA A 163 -9.63 13.49 9.93
CA ALA A 163 -9.01 12.61 8.95
C ALA A 163 -7.71 13.22 8.41
N ALA A 164 -6.65 12.40 8.31
CA ALA A 164 -5.34 12.78 7.80
C ALA A 164 -5.05 12.06 6.47
N PRO A 165 -4.39 12.66 5.47
CA PRO A 165 -4.10 12.01 4.20
C PRO A 165 -3.33 10.67 4.30
N TYR A 166 -3.91 9.58 3.79
CA TYR A 166 -3.24 8.26 3.73
C TYR A 166 -3.85 7.31 2.68
N HIS A 167 -3.70 5.98 2.84
CA HIS A 167 -4.24 4.93 1.94
C HIS A 167 -5.27 4.03 2.63
N TYR A 168 -6.40 4.62 3.05
CA TYR A 168 -7.36 3.99 3.97
C TYR A 168 -8.19 2.84 3.41
N LEU A 169 -8.31 2.68 2.09
CA LEU A 169 -9.11 1.57 1.54
C LEU A 169 -8.58 0.21 2.04
N VAL A 170 -7.26 0.02 2.02
CA VAL A 170 -6.61 -1.21 2.49
C VAL A 170 -6.75 -1.37 4.00
N MET A 171 -6.66 -0.28 4.76
CA MET A 171 -6.76 -0.28 6.23
C MET A 171 -8.18 -0.61 6.70
N TRP A 172 -9.20 -0.04 6.07
CA TRP A 172 -10.60 -0.36 6.38
C TRP A 172 -10.98 -1.79 6.00
N LEU A 173 -10.42 -2.31 4.90
CA LEU A 173 -10.62 -3.72 4.54
C LEU A 173 -10.01 -4.66 5.59
N ALA A 174 -8.79 -4.37 6.06
CA ALA A 174 -8.19 -5.12 7.16
C ALA A 174 -9.03 -4.97 8.45
N GLY A 175 -9.51 -3.76 8.76
CA GLY A 175 -10.33 -3.52 9.93
C GLY A 175 -11.69 -4.22 9.90
N ALA A 176 -12.25 -4.45 8.71
CA ALA A 176 -13.42 -5.29 8.54
C ALA A 176 -13.12 -6.75 8.91
N PHE A 177 -11.99 -7.30 8.49
CA PHE A 177 -11.58 -8.67 8.88
C PHE A 177 -11.36 -8.79 10.39
N VAL A 178 -10.66 -7.82 11.01
CA VAL A 178 -10.50 -7.77 12.46
C VAL A 178 -11.86 -7.75 13.17
N SER A 179 -12.78 -6.90 12.69
CA SER A 179 -14.09 -6.73 13.35
C SER A 179 -15.01 -7.96 13.21
N ILE A 180 -15.01 -8.59 12.03
CA ILE A 180 -15.92 -9.69 11.66
C ILE A 180 -15.37 -11.04 12.13
N PHE A 181 -14.11 -11.33 11.84
CA PHE A 181 -13.49 -12.63 12.12
C PHE A 181 -12.70 -12.67 13.44
N LYS A 182 -12.59 -11.54 14.16
CA LYS A 182 -11.83 -11.42 15.41
C LYS A 182 -10.37 -11.84 15.26
N THR A 183 -9.78 -11.58 14.10
CA THR A 183 -8.37 -11.84 13.80
C THR A 183 -7.49 -10.71 14.32
N LEU A 184 -6.20 -10.99 14.57
CA LEU A 184 -5.25 -9.93 14.87
C LEU A 184 -5.10 -8.99 13.65
N PRO A 185 -4.86 -7.69 13.85
CA PRO A 185 -4.70 -6.75 12.74
C PRO A 185 -3.50 -7.06 11.87
N ILE A 186 -2.40 -7.52 12.48
CA ILE A 186 -1.20 -7.94 11.74
C ILE A 186 -1.51 -9.10 10.78
N ASP A 187 -2.28 -10.11 11.23
CA ASP A 187 -2.75 -11.21 10.39
C ASP A 187 -3.65 -10.70 9.27
N ALA A 188 -4.60 -9.82 9.61
CA ALA A 188 -5.56 -9.27 8.65
C ALA A 188 -4.84 -8.57 7.49
N ILE A 189 -3.84 -7.73 7.76
CA ILE A 189 -3.12 -7.00 6.72
C ILE A 189 -2.10 -7.86 5.97
N ALA A 190 -1.33 -8.71 6.67
CA ALA A 190 -0.24 -9.49 6.08
C ALA A 190 -0.75 -10.67 5.26
N VAL A 191 -1.87 -11.27 5.68
CA VAL A 191 -2.44 -12.47 5.06
C VAL A 191 -3.73 -12.14 4.31
N TYR A 192 -4.78 -11.74 5.03
CA TYR A 192 -6.14 -11.72 4.47
C TYR A 192 -6.28 -10.71 3.34
N VAL A 193 -5.94 -9.45 3.60
CA VAL A 193 -6.02 -8.38 2.60
C VAL A 193 -5.10 -8.66 1.42
N ASN A 194 -3.88 -9.15 1.69
CA ASN A 194 -2.91 -9.44 0.63
C ASN A 194 -3.42 -10.52 -0.32
N VAL A 195 -3.92 -11.65 0.20
CA VAL A 195 -4.46 -12.74 -0.62
C VAL A 195 -5.70 -12.31 -1.39
N VAL A 196 -6.62 -11.57 -0.76
CA VAL A 196 -7.83 -11.05 -1.40
C VAL A 196 -7.48 -10.15 -2.59
N LEU A 197 -6.60 -9.17 -2.38
CA LEU A 197 -6.23 -8.22 -3.43
C LEU A 197 -5.42 -8.89 -4.54
N ASN A 198 -4.51 -9.80 -4.22
CA ASN A 198 -3.75 -10.54 -5.23
C ASN A 198 -4.65 -11.48 -6.07
N THR A 199 -5.68 -12.05 -5.47
CA THR A 199 -6.69 -12.84 -6.19
C THR A 199 -7.44 -11.97 -7.21
N ILE A 200 -7.89 -10.78 -6.80
CA ILE A 200 -8.59 -9.84 -7.69
C ILE A 200 -7.66 -9.31 -8.79
N LEU A 201 -6.40 -9.03 -8.46
CA LEU A 201 -5.38 -8.64 -9.42
C LEU A 201 -5.12 -9.74 -10.47
N ALA A 202 -5.05 -11.00 -10.05
CA ALA A 202 -4.92 -12.14 -10.96
C ALA A 202 -6.15 -12.33 -11.86
N LEU A 203 -7.36 -12.18 -11.31
CA LEU A 203 -8.60 -12.19 -12.11
C LEU A 203 -8.56 -11.11 -13.20
N GLY A 204 -8.15 -9.89 -12.85
CA GLY A 204 -8.02 -8.81 -13.82
C GLY A 204 -6.97 -9.10 -14.89
N THR A 205 -5.84 -9.71 -14.53
CA THR A 205 -4.77 -9.98 -15.51
C THR A 205 -5.14 -11.16 -16.40
N PHE A 206 -5.94 -12.10 -15.91
CA PHE A 206 -6.56 -13.15 -16.72
C PHE A 206 -7.60 -12.56 -17.68
N ALA A 207 -8.43 -11.63 -17.22
CA ALA A 207 -9.37 -10.91 -18.09
C ALA A 207 -8.62 -10.13 -19.20
N LEU A 208 -7.51 -9.48 -18.86
CA LEU A 208 -6.61 -8.82 -19.81
C LEU A 208 -5.96 -9.81 -20.78
N ALA A 209 -5.46 -10.95 -20.30
CA ALA A 209 -4.84 -11.97 -21.15
C ALA A 209 -5.85 -12.49 -22.19
N ASN A 210 -7.08 -12.75 -21.76
CA ASN A 210 -8.17 -13.20 -22.63
C ASN A 210 -8.61 -12.14 -23.66
N SER A 211 -8.40 -10.85 -23.40
CA SER A 211 -8.70 -9.79 -24.38
C SER A 211 -7.57 -9.56 -25.38
N LEU A 212 -6.34 -9.98 -25.06
CA LEU A 212 -5.16 -9.81 -25.90
C LEU A 212 -4.82 -11.06 -26.73
N SER A 213 -5.09 -12.25 -26.22
CA SER A 213 -4.58 -13.52 -26.76
C SER A 213 -5.59 -14.65 -26.64
N THR A 214 -5.58 -15.57 -27.61
CA THR A 214 -6.27 -16.87 -27.52
C THR A 214 -5.39 -17.97 -26.93
N SER A 215 -4.10 -17.71 -26.73
CA SER A 215 -3.16 -18.69 -26.21
C SER A 215 -3.35 -18.93 -24.72
N LYS A 216 -3.46 -20.18 -24.30
CA LYS A 216 -3.49 -20.54 -22.87
C LYS A 216 -2.22 -20.14 -22.13
N PHE A 217 -1.08 -20.03 -22.83
CA PHE A 217 0.18 -19.60 -22.24
C PHE A 217 0.15 -18.13 -21.78
N SER A 218 -0.73 -17.30 -22.36
CA SER A 218 -0.89 -15.91 -21.94
C SER A 218 -1.32 -15.79 -20.47
N TYR A 219 -2.09 -16.76 -19.94
CA TYR A 219 -2.45 -16.83 -18.52
C TYR A 219 -1.24 -17.10 -17.62
N VAL A 220 -0.24 -17.85 -18.11
CA VAL A 220 1.01 -18.10 -17.38
C VAL A 220 1.84 -16.81 -17.31
N ILE A 221 1.96 -16.09 -18.43
CA ILE A 221 2.61 -14.77 -18.46
C ILE A 221 1.89 -13.79 -17.53
N ALA A 222 0.56 -13.78 -17.56
CA ALA A 222 -0.27 -12.92 -16.71
C ALA A 222 -0.07 -13.20 -15.22
N LEU A 223 -0.12 -14.46 -14.80
CA LEU A 223 0.02 -14.84 -13.38
C LEU A 223 1.43 -14.57 -12.87
N LEU A 224 2.45 -15.08 -13.56
CA LEU A 224 3.84 -14.97 -13.10
C LEU A 224 4.37 -13.55 -13.25
N GLY A 225 3.87 -12.78 -14.23
CA GLY A 225 4.22 -11.38 -14.42
C GLY A 225 3.79 -10.46 -13.28
N LEU A 226 2.86 -10.88 -12.41
CA LEU A 226 2.51 -10.13 -11.19
C LEU A 226 3.68 -10.00 -10.20
N PHE A 227 4.67 -10.89 -10.31
CA PHE A 227 5.87 -10.89 -9.49
C PHE A 227 7.07 -10.20 -10.15
N PHE A 228 6.89 -9.64 -11.36
CA PHE A 228 7.93 -8.83 -11.98
C PHE A 228 8.22 -7.59 -11.14
N SER A 229 9.51 -7.35 -10.92
CA SER A 229 10.04 -6.16 -10.27
C SER A 229 11.31 -5.70 -10.98
N GLY A 230 11.94 -4.63 -10.50
CA GLY A 230 13.26 -4.25 -11.00
C GLY A 230 14.26 -5.40 -10.86
N ILE A 231 15.05 -5.66 -11.92
CA ILE A 231 16.14 -6.63 -11.90
C ILE A 231 17.45 -5.87 -11.74
N LEU A 232 18.10 -6.04 -10.59
CA LEU A 232 19.47 -5.56 -10.37
C LEU A 232 20.45 -6.53 -11.04
N SER A 233 21.05 -6.11 -12.15
CA SER A 233 22.08 -6.88 -12.85
C SER A 233 23.48 -6.33 -12.64
N VAL A 234 23.59 -5.01 -12.44
CA VAL A 234 24.82 -4.25 -12.19
C VAL A 234 24.42 -3.06 -11.34
N GLU A 235 25.13 -2.83 -10.24
CA GLU A 235 24.95 -1.64 -9.39
C GLU A 235 25.59 -0.43 -10.09
N PHE A 236 24.91 0.13 -11.08
CA PHE A 236 25.41 1.33 -11.78
C PHE A 236 25.38 2.57 -10.89
N ILE A 237 24.46 2.59 -9.93
CA ILE A 237 24.20 3.69 -9.00
C ILE A 237 23.74 3.05 -7.68
N SER A 238 24.36 3.40 -6.55
CA SER A 238 24.13 2.72 -5.25
C SER A 238 22.69 2.80 -4.73
N GLN A 239 21.91 3.76 -5.23
CA GLN A 239 20.50 3.89 -4.86
C GLN A 239 19.61 2.81 -5.53
N THR A 240 20.06 2.12 -6.58
CA THR A 240 19.23 1.18 -7.37
C THR A 240 18.75 -0.03 -6.58
N GLU A 241 19.49 -0.49 -5.57
CA GLU A 241 19.11 -1.65 -4.74
C GLU A 241 17.77 -1.45 -4.03
N THR A 242 17.47 -0.22 -3.61
CA THR A 242 16.23 0.11 -2.90
C THR A 242 14.97 0.07 -3.77
N PHE A 243 15.12 -0.09 -5.09
CA PHE A 243 14.01 -0.04 -6.07
C PHE A 243 13.63 -1.41 -6.66
N ILE A 244 14.27 -2.50 -6.22
CA ILE A 244 13.93 -3.86 -6.67
C ILE A 244 12.65 -4.42 -6.02
N ASP A 245 12.11 -3.74 -5.02
CA ASP A 245 11.01 -4.21 -4.17
C ASP A 245 9.60 -3.88 -4.70
N PHE A 246 9.48 -3.28 -5.88
CA PHE A 246 8.20 -2.75 -6.39
C PHE A 246 7.45 -3.71 -7.34
N GLY A 247 7.18 -4.93 -6.89
CA GLY A 247 6.32 -5.88 -7.62
C GLY A 247 4.83 -5.67 -7.35
N ALA A 248 3.98 -5.89 -8.36
CA ALA A 248 2.55 -5.57 -8.27
C ALA A 248 1.80 -6.37 -7.17
N ALA A 249 2.20 -7.63 -6.92
CA ALA A 249 1.58 -8.52 -5.94
C ALA A 249 2.32 -8.61 -4.58
N PHE A 250 3.29 -7.73 -4.30
CA PHE A 250 4.17 -7.89 -3.12
C PHE A 250 3.55 -7.39 -1.82
N THR A 251 2.71 -6.35 -1.89
CA THR A 251 2.05 -5.77 -0.72
C THR A 251 0.65 -5.30 -1.10
N PRO A 252 -0.33 -5.37 -0.19
CA PRO A 252 -1.69 -4.87 -0.40
C PRO A 252 -1.78 -3.50 -1.08
N LYS A 253 -0.91 -2.56 -0.70
CA LYS A 253 -0.87 -1.19 -1.24
C LYS A 253 -0.59 -1.18 -2.75
N TYR A 254 0.29 -2.05 -3.23
CA TYR A 254 0.66 -2.13 -4.65
C TYR A 254 -0.41 -2.88 -5.44
N SER A 255 -0.99 -3.93 -4.85
CA SER A 255 -2.01 -4.74 -5.50
C SER A 255 -3.26 -3.93 -5.83
N ILE A 256 -3.75 -3.13 -4.88
CA ILE A 256 -4.95 -2.31 -5.12
C ILE A 256 -4.74 -1.21 -6.16
N ILE A 257 -3.57 -0.57 -6.19
CA ILE A 257 -3.22 0.42 -7.22
C ILE A 257 -3.14 -0.25 -8.60
N SER A 258 -2.50 -1.42 -8.66
CA SER A 258 -2.37 -2.21 -9.89
C SER A 258 -3.72 -2.67 -10.43
N ILE A 259 -4.69 -3.00 -9.57
CA ILE A 259 -6.06 -3.36 -9.99
C ILE A 259 -6.74 -2.22 -10.77
N PHE A 260 -6.62 -0.98 -10.32
CA PHE A 260 -7.22 0.17 -11.02
C PHE A 260 -6.46 0.52 -12.30
N TYR A 261 -5.13 0.40 -12.33
CA TYR A 261 -4.36 0.52 -13.57
C TYR A 261 -4.73 -0.55 -14.59
N LEU A 262 -4.98 -1.78 -14.13
CA LEU A 262 -5.38 -2.89 -14.97
C LEU A 262 -6.77 -2.65 -15.58
N LEU A 263 -7.71 -2.11 -14.80
CA LEU A 263 -9.01 -1.70 -15.31
C LEU A 263 -8.87 -0.59 -16.37
N PHE A 264 -8.00 0.40 -16.16
CA PHE A 264 -7.64 1.40 -17.17
C PHE A 264 -7.10 0.74 -18.45
N ILE A 265 -6.14 -0.20 -18.33
CA ILE A 265 -5.55 -0.88 -19.48
C ILE A 265 -6.60 -1.65 -20.28
N ILE A 266 -7.46 -2.43 -19.61
CA ILE A 266 -8.54 -3.18 -20.26
C ILE A 266 -9.48 -2.22 -21.02
N LYS A 267 -9.88 -1.11 -20.39
CA LYS A 267 -10.77 -0.12 -21.00
C LYS A 267 -10.17 0.56 -22.23
N VAL A 268 -8.86 0.84 -22.20
CA VAL A 268 -8.14 1.36 -23.39
C VAL A 268 -8.14 0.34 -24.53
N ILE A 269 -7.94 -0.95 -24.22
CA ILE A 269 -7.98 -2.04 -25.22
C ILE A 269 -9.39 -2.22 -25.79
N GLU A 270 -10.42 -2.13 -24.94
CA GLU A 270 -11.84 -2.15 -25.34
C GLU A 270 -12.27 -0.88 -26.11
N LYS A 271 -11.40 0.14 -26.20
CA LYS A 271 -11.67 1.44 -26.82
C LYS A 271 -12.86 2.18 -26.20
N ASP A 272 -13.02 2.03 -24.88
CA ASP A 272 -14.06 2.68 -24.10
C ASP A 272 -13.75 4.19 -23.96
N ASP A 273 -14.71 5.08 -24.24
CA ASP A 273 -14.51 6.54 -24.19
C ASP A 273 -14.18 7.06 -22.77
N PHE A 274 -14.49 6.28 -21.74
CA PHE A 274 -14.29 6.58 -20.33
C PHE A 274 -13.13 5.80 -19.72
N TYR A 275 -12.17 5.35 -20.54
CA TYR A 275 -11.02 4.56 -20.09
C TYR A 275 -10.21 5.21 -18.95
N TYR A 276 -10.26 6.54 -18.79
CA TYR A 276 -9.50 7.29 -17.78
C TYR A 276 -10.16 7.30 -16.38
N LEU A 277 -11.46 7.02 -16.26
CA LEU A 277 -12.16 7.05 -14.96
C LEU A 277 -11.56 6.10 -13.92
N PRO A 278 -11.12 4.86 -14.25
CA PRO A 278 -10.43 3.99 -13.31
C PRO A 278 -9.23 4.65 -12.62
N LEU A 279 -8.51 5.53 -13.33
CA LEU A 279 -7.36 6.25 -12.78
C LEU A 279 -7.77 7.23 -11.69
N LEU A 280 -8.95 7.85 -11.81
CA LEU A 280 -9.46 8.80 -10.83
C LEU A 280 -9.82 8.15 -9.50
N PHE A 281 -9.96 6.82 -9.42
CA PHE A 281 -10.10 6.17 -8.11
C PHE A 281 -8.78 6.12 -7.33
N LEU A 282 -7.62 6.17 -8.00
CA LEU A 282 -6.31 6.02 -7.36
C LEU A 282 -6.02 7.07 -6.26
N PRO A 283 -6.34 8.37 -6.44
CA PRO A 283 -6.25 9.37 -5.38
C PRO A 283 -7.06 9.07 -4.11
N VAL A 284 -8.17 8.34 -4.24
CA VAL A 284 -9.02 7.91 -3.11
C VAL A 284 -8.45 6.65 -2.44
N VAL A 285 -7.90 5.74 -3.24
CA VAL A 285 -7.22 4.53 -2.76
C VAL A 285 -5.97 4.90 -1.95
N ASN A 286 -5.17 5.82 -2.47
CA ASN A 286 -3.93 6.28 -1.87
C ASN A 286 -3.67 7.73 -2.29
N ILE A 287 -3.66 8.64 -1.32
CA ILE A 287 -3.49 10.07 -1.58
C ILE A 287 -2.17 10.43 -2.27
N ALA A 288 -1.12 9.61 -2.12
CA ALA A 288 0.14 9.82 -2.83
C ALA A 288 -0.02 9.73 -4.36
N MET A 289 -1.11 9.13 -4.84
CA MET A 289 -1.43 9.08 -6.27
C MET A 289 -2.06 10.38 -6.78
N ALA A 290 -2.54 11.28 -5.91
CA ALA A 290 -3.27 12.47 -6.33
C ALA A 290 -2.44 13.40 -7.23
N PRO A 291 -1.23 13.86 -6.84
CA PRO A 291 -0.44 14.70 -7.72
C PRO A 291 -0.10 14.04 -9.08
N PRO A 292 0.50 12.84 -9.15
CA PRO A 292 0.90 12.26 -10.43
C PRO A 292 -0.31 11.90 -11.31
N VAL A 293 -1.41 11.40 -10.74
CA VAL A 293 -2.60 11.04 -11.53
C VAL A 293 -3.30 12.27 -12.08
N PHE A 294 -3.55 13.30 -11.26
CA PHE A 294 -4.23 14.50 -11.74
C PHE A 294 -3.42 15.22 -12.82
N THR A 295 -2.10 15.36 -12.61
CA THR A 295 -1.21 15.94 -13.62
C THR A 295 -1.18 15.08 -14.89
N ALA A 296 -1.01 13.76 -14.77
CA ALA A 296 -0.90 12.90 -15.95
C ALA A 296 -2.20 12.82 -16.77
N VAL A 297 -3.35 12.68 -16.10
CA VAL A 297 -4.66 12.66 -16.78
C VAL A 297 -4.93 14.03 -17.42
N GLY A 298 -4.68 15.14 -16.72
CA GLY A 298 -4.85 16.49 -17.28
C GLY A 298 -3.98 16.73 -18.52
N LEU A 299 -2.68 16.39 -18.45
CA LEU A 299 -1.76 16.50 -19.60
C LEU A 299 -2.17 15.59 -20.75
N PHE A 300 -2.59 14.36 -20.47
CA PHE A 300 -3.04 13.43 -21.51
C PHE A 300 -4.29 13.96 -22.23
N LEU A 301 -5.28 14.47 -21.49
CA LEU A 301 -6.49 15.08 -22.06
C LEU A 301 -6.17 16.33 -22.89
N LEU A 302 -5.20 17.14 -22.46
CA LEU A 302 -4.71 18.28 -23.24
C LEU A 302 -4.10 17.84 -24.58
N ILE A 303 -3.27 16.79 -24.57
CA ILE A 303 -2.69 16.23 -25.79
C ILE A 303 -3.77 15.67 -26.72
N GLU A 304 -4.77 14.95 -26.19
CA GLU A 304 -5.93 14.51 -26.98
C GLU A 304 -6.67 15.71 -27.59
N PHE A 305 -6.89 16.78 -26.82
CA PHE A 305 -7.54 17.99 -27.31
C PHE A 305 -6.78 18.63 -28.47
N PHE A 306 -5.46 18.78 -28.38
CA PHE A 306 -4.68 19.35 -29.48
C PHE A 306 -4.67 18.47 -30.74
N ASN A 307 -4.73 17.15 -30.58
CA ASN A 307 -4.77 16.20 -31.69
C ASN A 307 -6.14 16.14 -32.39
N TYR A 308 -7.24 16.19 -31.64
CA TYR A 308 -8.59 15.98 -32.18
C TYR A 308 -9.42 17.27 -32.29
N ARG A 309 -9.04 18.33 -31.59
CA ARG A 309 -9.72 19.65 -31.52
C ARG A 309 -11.19 19.60 -31.09
N GLU A 310 -11.59 18.55 -30.36
CA GLU A 310 -12.97 18.36 -29.89
C GLU A 310 -13.19 19.01 -28.51
N PHE A 311 -13.34 20.35 -28.47
CA PHE A 311 -13.45 21.11 -27.22
C PHE A 311 -14.54 20.59 -26.26
N LYS A 312 -15.72 20.26 -26.78
CA LYS A 312 -16.83 19.73 -25.96
C LYS A 312 -16.46 18.42 -25.25
N LYS A 313 -15.81 17.48 -25.95
CA LYS A 313 -15.39 16.21 -25.34
C LYS A 313 -14.27 16.43 -24.33
N PHE A 314 -13.33 17.32 -24.64
CA PHE A 314 -12.28 17.73 -23.70
C PHE A 314 -12.85 18.27 -22.39
N VAL A 315 -13.78 19.24 -22.45
CA VAL A 315 -14.43 19.82 -21.27
C VAL A 315 -15.20 18.75 -20.48
N LEU A 316 -15.97 17.88 -21.15
CA LEU A 316 -16.70 16.80 -20.49
C LEU A 316 -15.77 15.83 -19.73
N LYS A 317 -14.60 15.52 -20.29
CA LYS A 317 -13.60 14.66 -19.64
C LYS A 317 -12.88 15.34 -18.45
N LEU A 318 -12.86 16.68 -18.39
CA LEU A 318 -12.29 17.43 -17.27
C LEU A 318 -13.22 17.52 -16.05
N ILE A 319 -14.54 17.43 -16.24
CA ILE A 319 -15.51 17.53 -15.13
C ILE A 319 -15.22 16.52 -14.01
N PRO A 320 -15.04 15.20 -14.29
CA PRO A 320 -14.76 14.21 -13.24
C PRO A 320 -13.43 14.47 -12.53
N LEU A 321 -12.43 14.96 -13.26
CA LEU A 321 -11.10 15.29 -12.75
C LEU A 321 -11.19 16.41 -11.70
N PHE A 322 -11.80 17.55 -12.07
CA PHE A 322 -11.94 18.68 -11.16
C PHE A 322 -12.90 18.40 -10.01
N MET A 323 -14.02 17.72 -10.27
CA MET A 323 -14.98 17.34 -9.24
C MET A 323 -14.31 16.51 -8.14
N LEU A 324 -13.48 15.52 -8.51
CA LEU A 324 -12.76 14.73 -7.52
C LEU A 324 -11.67 15.54 -6.82
N ALA A 325 -10.89 16.35 -7.54
CA ALA A 325 -9.85 17.18 -6.93
C ALA A 325 -10.43 18.14 -5.89
N ILE A 326 -11.56 18.78 -6.22
CA ILE A 326 -12.31 19.67 -5.31
C ILE A 326 -12.87 18.88 -4.13
N PHE A 327 -13.43 17.69 -4.36
CA PHE A 327 -13.92 16.83 -3.29
C PHE A 327 -12.80 16.47 -2.29
N ILE A 328 -11.65 16.00 -2.78
CA ILE A 328 -10.51 15.62 -1.93
C ILE A 328 -9.99 16.84 -1.15
N ALA A 329 -9.80 17.97 -1.84
CA ALA A 329 -9.34 19.20 -1.21
C ALA A 329 -10.33 19.68 -0.14
N GLY A 330 -11.62 19.73 -0.46
CA GLY A 330 -12.68 20.11 0.46
C GLY A 330 -12.79 19.17 1.66
N PHE A 331 -12.70 17.85 1.44
CA PHE A 331 -12.76 16.86 2.51
C PHE A 331 -11.67 17.11 3.56
N TYR A 332 -10.41 17.26 3.14
CA TYR A 332 -9.30 17.48 4.06
C TYR A 332 -9.25 18.92 4.62
N PHE A 333 -9.71 19.91 3.86
CA PHE A 333 -9.80 21.30 4.34
C PHE A 333 -10.80 21.46 5.49
N LEU A 334 -11.87 20.66 5.50
CA LEU A 334 -12.88 20.66 6.55
C LEU A 334 -12.47 19.85 7.80
N GLN A 335 -11.34 19.14 7.77
CA GLN A 335 -10.90 18.36 8.93
C GLN A 335 -10.22 19.27 9.97
N PRO A 336 -10.41 19.01 11.28
CA PRO A 336 -9.67 19.69 12.32
C PRO A 336 -8.16 19.55 12.13
N SER A 337 -7.44 20.65 12.29
CA SER A 337 -5.97 20.71 12.13
C SER A 337 -5.26 20.14 13.36
N ASN A 338 -5.29 18.82 13.49
CA ASN A 338 -4.70 18.13 14.66
C ASN A 338 -3.19 17.95 14.59
N PHE A 339 -2.60 18.27 13.44
CA PHE A 339 -1.16 18.25 13.25
C PHE A 339 -0.71 19.64 12.79
N LYS A 340 0.21 20.25 13.54
CA LYS A 340 1.14 21.21 12.93
C LYS A 340 1.95 20.41 11.92
N ASN A 341 1.60 20.50 10.64
CA ASN A 341 2.26 19.72 9.61
C ASN A 341 3.76 20.07 9.65
N PRO A 342 4.60 19.17 10.13
CA PRO A 342 5.82 19.61 10.77
C PRO A 342 6.96 19.74 9.73
N PHE A 343 6.66 19.39 8.47
CA PHE A 343 7.43 19.71 7.28
C PHE A 343 6.51 20.43 6.26
N ASN A 344 6.59 21.76 6.21
CA ASN A 344 5.70 22.61 5.41
C ASN A 344 6.38 23.11 4.13
N LEU A 345 5.65 23.91 3.32
CA LEU A 345 6.18 24.52 2.10
C LEU A 345 7.41 25.39 2.37
N GLY A 346 7.49 26.05 3.52
CA GLY A 346 8.67 26.82 3.94
C GLY A 346 9.91 25.93 4.08
N ASN A 347 9.78 24.75 4.67
CA ASN A 347 10.90 23.80 4.77
C ASN A 347 11.32 23.25 3.41
N ILE A 348 10.38 23.03 2.49
CA ILE A 348 10.69 22.64 1.10
C ILE A 348 11.50 23.74 0.40
N VAL A 349 11.06 24.99 0.54
CA VAL A 349 11.75 26.16 -0.02
C VAL A 349 13.15 26.34 0.59
N GLU A 350 13.29 26.16 1.90
CA GLU A 350 14.56 26.21 2.62
C GLU A 350 15.54 25.15 2.12
N VAL A 351 15.09 23.90 1.93
CA VAL A 351 15.96 22.85 1.40
C VAL A 351 16.40 23.17 -0.03
N HIS A 352 15.50 23.68 -0.88
CA HIS A 352 15.84 24.05 -2.26
C HIS A 352 16.74 25.29 -2.35
N SER A 353 16.67 26.21 -1.39
CA SER A 353 17.58 27.36 -1.36
C SER A 353 19.01 26.95 -1.00
N ILE A 354 19.16 25.97 -0.11
CA ILE A 354 20.46 25.40 0.28
C ILE A 354 21.02 24.46 -0.81
N MET A 355 20.15 23.66 -1.45
CA MET A 355 20.52 22.64 -2.44
C MET A 355 19.79 22.81 -3.78
N PRO A 356 20.02 23.89 -4.54
CA PRO A 356 19.20 24.25 -5.71
C PRO A 356 19.22 23.22 -6.84
N LEU A 357 20.32 22.48 -7.00
CA LEU A 357 20.44 21.45 -8.05
C LEU A 357 19.83 20.10 -7.66
N LYS A 358 19.46 19.90 -6.39
CA LYS A 358 19.04 18.58 -5.89
C LYS A 358 17.74 18.10 -6.55
N SER A 359 16.79 19.01 -6.78
CA SER A 359 15.55 18.70 -7.52
C SER A 359 15.82 18.12 -8.91
N ILE A 360 16.75 18.74 -9.65
CA ILE A 360 17.13 18.31 -10.99
C ILE A 360 17.88 16.97 -10.92
N GLN A 361 18.79 16.80 -9.96
CA GLN A 361 19.50 15.54 -9.75
C GLN A 361 18.55 14.38 -9.45
N VAL A 362 17.56 14.58 -8.58
CA VAL A 362 16.54 13.56 -8.26
C VAL A 362 15.70 13.25 -9.49
N PHE A 363 15.23 14.27 -10.21
CA PHE A 363 14.49 14.10 -11.47
C PHE A 363 15.28 13.29 -12.50
N VAL A 364 16.51 13.70 -12.80
CA VAL A 364 17.38 13.04 -13.77
C VAL A 364 17.72 11.62 -13.31
N GLY A 365 18.04 11.42 -12.03
CA GLY A 365 18.28 10.10 -11.46
C GLY A 365 17.07 9.17 -11.64
N ALA A 366 15.87 9.65 -11.36
CA ALA A 366 14.63 8.92 -11.59
C ALA A 366 14.43 8.51 -13.06
N LEU A 367 14.85 9.36 -14.02
CA LEU A 367 14.78 9.03 -15.44
C LEU A 367 15.71 7.88 -15.85
N PHE A 368 16.80 7.64 -15.12
CA PHE A 368 17.75 6.55 -15.40
C PHE A 368 17.47 5.26 -14.61
N ILE A 369 17.06 5.37 -13.34
CA ILE A 369 16.88 4.20 -12.46
C ILE A 369 15.86 3.21 -13.04
N LEU A 370 14.66 3.68 -13.43
CA LEU A 370 13.60 2.79 -13.91
C LEU A 370 13.99 2.05 -15.21
N PRO A 371 14.49 2.72 -16.27
CA PRO A 371 14.97 2.02 -17.46
C PRO A 371 16.06 0.99 -17.17
N LEU A 372 17.02 1.29 -16.29
CA LEU A 372 18.10 0.37 -15.94
C LEU A 372 17.56 -0.91 -15.30
N LEU A 373 16.60 -0.79 -14.38
CA LEU A 373 16.00 -1.93 -13.68
C LEU A 373 15.08 -2.78 -14.57
N TYR A 374 14.46 -2.17 -15.58
CA TYR A 374 13.45 -2.83 -16.40
C TYR A 374 13.93 -3.24 -17.80
N PHE A 375 15.13 -2.84 -18.20
CA PHE A 375 15.68 -3.11 -19.53
C PHE A 375 15.59 -4.59 -19.95
N TRP A 376 15.83 -5.50 -19.00
CA TRP A 376 15.80 -6.95 -19.19
C TRP A 376 14.46 -7.48 -19.73
N TYR A 377 13.34 -6.87 -19.34
CA TYR A 377 12.01 -7.26 -19.82
C TYR A 377 11.76 -6.92 -21.28
N PHE A 378 12.53 -5.98 -21.85
CA PHE A 378 12.40 -5.56 -23.24
C PHE A 378 13.30 -6.36 -24.19
N ILE A 379 14.29 -7.10 -23.69
CA ILE A 379 15.23 -7.90 -24.50
C ILE A 379 14.51 -8.87 -25.46
N PRO A 380 13.48 -9.64 -25.04
CA PRO A 380 12.77 -10.53 -25.96
C PRO A 380 12.14 -9.77 -27.14
N SER A 381 11.61 -8.56 -26.89
CA SER A 381 11.03 -7.73 -27.95
C SER A 381 12.10 -7.21 -28.90
N LEU A 382 13.23 -6.74 -28.37
CA LEU A 382 14.33 -6.16 -29.15
C LEU A 382 15.09 -7.20 -30.00
N THR A 383 15.18 -8.44 -29.52
CA THR A 383 15.96 -9.51 -30.17
C THR A 383 15.12 -10.39 -31.11
N LEU A 384 13.88 -10.70 -30.74
CA LEU A 384 13.04 -11.65 -31.49
C LEU A 384 12.20 -10.99 -32.58
N VAL A 385 12.10 -9.66 -32.58
CA VAL A 385 11.34 -8.87 -33.56
C VAL A 385 12.25 -7.83 -34.21
N LYS A 386 12.19 -7.74 -35.55
CA LYS A 386 12.91 -6.67 -36.28
C LYS A 386 12.37 -5.31 -35.84
N TRP A 387 13.25 -4.36 -35.51
CA TRP A 387 12.86 -3.02 -35.02
C TRP A 387 11.78 -2.32 -35.88
N ARG A 388 11.85 -2.45 -37.22
CA ARG A 388 10.83 -1.91 -38.15
C ARG A 388 9.42 -2.43 -37.85
N LYS A 389 9.28 -3.72 -37.53
CA LYS A 389 7.99 -4.33 -37.17
C LYS A 389 7.46 -3.84 -35.82
N ILE A 390 8.35 -3.51 -34.88
CA ILE A 390 7.96 -2.89 -33.60
C ILE A 390 7.36 -1.50 -33.87
N ILE A 391 8.01 -0.71 -34.72
CA ILE A 391 7.48 0.62 -35.11
C ILE A 391 6.16 0.50 -35.86
N GLU A 392 6.05 -0.42 -36.82
CA GLU A 392 4.80 -0.68 -37.54
C GLU A 392 3.68 -1.10 -36.59
N TYR A 393 3.99 -1.92 -35.58
CA TYR A 393 3.04 -2.29 -34.53
C TYR A 393 2.55 -1.07 -33.75
N PHE A 394 3.44 -0.20 -33.28
CA PHE A 394 3.01 1.01 -32.58
C PHE A 394 2.25 1.97 -33.51
N LYS A 395 2.61 2.07 -34.79
CA LYS A 395 1.86 2.90 -35.75
C LYS A 395 0.42 2.37 -35.95
N SER A 396 0.26 1.05 -36.05
CA SER A 396 -1.04 0.41 -36.32
C SER A 396 -1.90 0.20 -35.06
N ASN A 397 -1.30 -0.01 -33.89
CA ASN A 397 -2.02 -0.26 -32.65
C ASN A 397 -2.32 1.04 -31.88
N LYS A 398 -3.54 1.58 -32.05
CA LYS A 398 -3.99 2.77 -31.31
C LYS A 398 -3.95 2.57 -29.79
N ALA A 399 -4.41 1.43 -29.27
CA ALA A 399 -4.43 1.15 -27.83
C ALA A 399 -3.01 1.12 -27.25
N GLY A 400 -2.08 0.45 -27.93
CA GLY A 400 -0.66 0.45 -27.55
C GLY A 400 -0.07 1.86 -27.47
N ARG A 401 -0.36 2.73 -28.45
CA ARG A 401 0.10 4.13 -28.41
C ARG A 401 -0.45 4.89 -27.21
N VAL A 402 -1.75 4.76 -26.94
CA VAL A 402 -2.40 5.43 -25.79
C VAL A 402 -1.74 5.00 -24.49
N LEU A 403 -1.55 3.70 -24.28
CA LEU A 403 -0.95 3.16 -23.07
C LEU A 403 0.50 3.63 -22.85
N PHE A 404 1.36 3.52 -23.86
CA PHE A 404 2.77 3.91 -23.73
C PHE A 404 2.96 5.42 -23.69
N LEU A 405 2.13 6.21 -24.38
CA LEU A 405 2.13 7.68 -24.25
C LEU A 405 1.70 8.09 -22.85
N PHE A 406 0.61 7.51 -22.33
CA PHE A 406 0.16 7.78 -20.96
C PHE A 406 1.23 7.42 -19.93
N PHE A 407 1.89 6.26 -20.09
CA PHE A 407 3.03 5.88 -19.26
C PHE A 407 4.17 6.89 -19.34
N ALA A 408 4.56 7.36 -20.53
CA ALA A 408 5.61 8.36 -20.67
C ALA A 408 5.26 9.67 -19.92
N ILE A 409 3.99 10.11 -19.99
CA ILE A 409 3.52 11.28 -19.25
C ILE A 409 3.60 11.04 -17.74
N VAL A 410 3.07 9.91 -17.25
CA VAL A 410 3.13 9.53 -15.82
C VAL A 410 4.57 9.47 -15.34
N PHE A 411 5.46 8.84 -16.11
CA PHE A 411 6.86 8.67 -15.77
C PHE A 411 7.57 10.02 -15.62
N VAL A 412 7.42 10.92 -16.58
CA VAL A 412 8.04 12.24 -16.54
C VAL A 412 7.42 13.12 -15.45
N SER A 413 6.09 13.16 -15.35
CA SER A 413 5.40 14.02 -14.37
C SER A 413 5.68 13.58 -12.94
N SER A 414 5.62 12.27 -12.66
CA SER A 414 5.89 11.73 -11.33
C SER A 414 7.36 11.89 -10.91
N SER A 415 8.30 11.75 -11.86
CA SER A 415 9.72 12.05 -11.63
C SER A 415 9.92 13.53 -11.27
N ALA A 416 9.23 14.44 -11.97
CA ALA A 416 9.33 15.88 -11.70
C ALA A 416 8.71 16.24 -10.34
N ILE A 417 7.55 15.68 -10.02
CA ILE A 417 6.88 15.85 -8.71
C ILE A 417 7.78 15.34 -7.59
N TRP A 418 8.37 14.15 -7.74
CA TRP A 418 9.32 13.64 -6.76
C TRP A 418 10.55 14.54 -6.65
N GLY A 419 11.11 15.02 -7.76
CA GLY A 419 12.24 15.97 -7.74
C GLY A 419 11.94 17.22 -6.90
N VAL A 420 10.78 17.85 -7.11
CA VAL A 420 10.36 19.05 -6.38
C VAL A 420 10.01 18.75 -4.92
N LEU A 421 9.35 17.63 -4.64
CA LEU A 421 8.87 17.28 -3.29
C LEU A 421 9.83 16.36 -2.53
N HIS A 422 11.03 16.07 -3.07
CA HIS A 422 12.03 15.19 -2.43
C HIS A 422 12.38 15.56 -0.98
N PRO A 423 12.26 16.82 -0.51
CA PRO A 423 12.50 17.14 0.90
C PRO A 423 11.43 16.59 1.85
N MET A 424 10.22 16.26 1.36
CA MET A 424 9.18 15.60 2.17
C MET A 424 9.51 14.13 2.43
N SER A 425 9.21 13.64 3.64
CA SER A 425 9.32 12.19 3.93
C SER A 425 8.44 11.38 2.98
N ASP A 426 8.93 10.23 2.55
CA ASP A 426 8.23 9.31 1.64
C ASP A 426 7.77 9.90 0.30
N SER A 427 8.28 11.06 -0.11
CA SER A 427 7.97 11.68 -1.41
C SER A 427 8.27 10.77 -2.61
N ILE A 428 9.15 9.79 -2.44
CA ILE A 428 9.47 8.78 -3.44
C ILE A 428 8.23 7.96 -3.86
N GLN A 429 7.20 7.88 -2.99
CA GLN A 429 5.91 7.25 -3.29
C GLN A 429 5.21 7.90 -4.49
N PHE A 430 5.38 9.22 -4.71
CA PHE A 430 4.83 9.91 -5.88
C PHE A 430 5.33 9.33 -7.20
N TYR A 431 6.54 8.78 -7.20
CA TYR A 431 7.21 8.24 -8.38
C TYR A 431 7.03 6.73 -8.53
N TYR A 432 7.35 5.95 -7.49
CA TYR A 432 7.36 4.50 -7.65
C TYR A 432 5.95 3.91 -7.76
N LEU A 433 4.96 4.42 -7.01
CA LEU A 433 3.59 3.90 -7.06
C LEU A 433 2.95 4.12 -8.42
N SER A 434 3.23 5.25 -9.07
CA SER A 434 2.64 5.57 -10.37
C SER A 434 3.40 4.96 -11.54
N SER A 435 4.73 4.97 -11.51
CA SER A 435 5.54 4.57 -12.65
C SER A 435 5.84 3.07 -12.68
N TYR A 436 6.28 2.48 -11.55
CA TYR A 436 6.71 1.07 -11.55
C TYR A 436 5.51 0.14 -11.72
N LEU A 437 4.43 0.39 -10.98
CA LEU A 437 3.24 -0.46 -11.03
C LEU A 437 2.57 -0.43 -12.40
N LEU A 438 2.50 0.74 -13.05
CA LEU A 438 2.01 0.83 -14.42
C LEU A 438 2.96 0.10 -15.40
N LEU A 439 4.28 0.29 -15.26
CA LEU A 439 5.26 -0.39 -16.12
C LEU A 439 5.21 -1.91 -16.00
N ASN A 440 5.07 -2.46 -14.78
CA ASN A 440 4.90 -3.90 -14.54
C ASN A 440 3.77 -4.47 -15.39
N LEU A 441 2.61 -3.81 -15.38
CA LEU A 441 1.44 -4.25 -16.16
C LEU A 441 1.66 -4.07 -17.68
N LEU A 442 2.33 -3.00 -18.10
CA LEU A 442 2.66 -2.79 -19.52
C LEU A 442 3.68 -3.82 -20.05
N VAL A 443 4.60 -4.29 -19.21
CA VAL A 443 5.49 -5.40 -19.54
C VAL A 443 4.68 -6.68 -19.77
N ILE A 444 3.68 -6.98 -18.93
CA ILE A 444 2.77 -8.13 -19.15
C ILE A 444 2.06 -8.00 -20.51
N VAL A 445 1.47 -6.83 -20.79
CA VAL A 445 0.81 -6.55 -22.08
C VAL A 445 1.78 -6.75 -23.25
N LEU A 446 3.02 -6.26 -23.13
CA LEU A 446 4.04 -6.38 -24.16
C LEU A 446 4.40 -7.84 -24.42
N LEU A 447 4.66 -8.62 -23.37
CA LEU A 447 5.09 -10.01 -23.49
C LEU A 447 3.98 -10.93 -24.04
N ILE A 448 2.73 -10.71 -23.65
CA ILE A 448 1.58 -11.44 -24.23
C ILE A 448 1.46 -11.14 -25.73
N ASN A 449 1.45 -9.85 -26.11
CA ASN A 449 1.36 -9.45 -27.51
C ASN A 449 2.56 -9.94 -28.34
N LEU A 450 3.75 -9.98 -27.74
CA LEU A 450 4.95 -10.50 -28.38
C LEU A 450 4.79 -11.99 -28.68
N HIS A 451 4.41 -12.78 -27.67
CA HIS A 451 4.27 -14.24 -27.78
C HIS A 451 3.40 -14.67 -28.97
N ASP A 452 2.25 -14.03 -29.16
CA ASP A 452 1.33 -14.36 -30.26
C ASP A 452 1.88 -14.06 -31.66
N ARG A 453 2.84 -13.14 -31.76
CA ARG A 453 3.43 -12.70 -33.03
C ARG A 453 4.67 -13.50 -33.44
N LEU A 454 5.17 -14.36 -32.56
CA LEU A 454 6.38 -15.14 -32.81
C LEU A 454 6.08 -16.42 -33.59
N SER A 455 7.00 -16.80 -34.49
CA SER A 455 7.01 -18.13 -35.10
C SER A 455 7.37 -19.20 -34.07
N ASN A 456 7.06 -20.48 -34.35
CA ASN A 456 7.32 -21.58 -33.41
C ASN A 456 8.76 -21.64 -32.91
N LEU A 457 9.75 -21.48 -33.80
CA LEU A 457 11.16 -21.45 -33.41
C LEU A 457 11.47 -20.28 -32.44
N ARG A 458 10.93 -19.09 -32.70
CA ARG A 458 11.16 -17.91 -31.85
C ARG A 458 10.40 -17.99 -30.54
N LYS A 459 9.25 -18.70 -30.50
CA LYS A 459 8.53 -18.99 -29.26
C LYS A 459 9.37 -19.81 -28.30
N ASN A 460 10.15 -20.79 -28.79
CA ASN A 460 11.04 -21.56 -27.93
C ASN A 460 12.12 -20.67 -27.28
N ILE A 461 12.70 -19.74 -28.05
CA ILE A 461 13.68 -18.78 -27.52
C ILE A 461 13.00 -17.82 -26.53
N PHE A 462 11.79 -17.37 -26.82
CA PHE A 462 10.99 -16.56 -25.90
C PHE A 462 10.71 -17.29 -24.58
N TYR A 463 10.36 -18.58 -24.61
CA TYR A 463 10.15 -19.38 -23.42
C TYR A 463 11.43 -19.48 -22.58
N LEU A 464 12.59 -19.67 -23.21
CA LEU A 464 13.88 -19.65 -22.51
C LEU A 464 14.10 -18.31 -21.80
N PHE A 465 13.92 -17.19 -22.49
CA PHE A 465 14.03 -15.85 -21.88
C PHE A 465 13.03 -15.66 -20.74
N PHE A 466 11.79 -16.09 -20.92
CA PHE A 466 10.75 -15.95 -19.92
C PHE A 466 11.10 -16.76 -18.66
N VAL A 467 11.58 -18.00 -18.80
CA VAL A 467 12.06 -18.83 -17.68
C VAL A 467 13.24 -18.16 -16.98
N LEU A 468 14.20 -17.59 -17.71
CA LEU A 468 15.34 -16.88 -17.11
C LEU A 468 14.88 -15.65 -16.31
N ILE A 469 14.02 -14.80 -16.88
CA ILE A 469 13.50 -13.61 -16.21
C ILE A 469 12.73 -14.00 -14.93
N ILE A 470 11.91 -15.05 -15.00
CA ILE A 470 11.21 -15.57 -13.83
C ILE A 470 12.19 -16.13 -12.80
N GLY A 471 13.17 -16.92 -13.22
CA GLY A 471 14.20 -17.46 -12.34
C GLY A 471 14.94 -16.38 -11.57
N VAL A 472 15.32 -15.28 -12.23
CA VAL A 472 15.97 -14.12 -11.59
C VAL A 472 15.03 -13.43 -10.59
N ASN A 473 13.77 -13.19 -10.97
CA ASN A 473 12.80 -12.58 -10.05
C ASN A 473 12.56 -13.43 -8.80
N LEU A 474 12.49 -14.76 -8.96
CA LEU A 474 12.33 -15.73 -7.87
C LEU A 474 13.59 -15.78 -6.99
N TYR A 475 14.78 -15.79 -7.58
CA TYR A 475 16.04 -15.74 -6.85
C TYR A 475 16.17 -14.48 -5.98
N GLN A 476 15.59 -13.36 -6.42
CA GLN A 476 15.55 -12.11 -5.67
C GLN A 476 14.43 -12.04 -4.60
N ILE A 477 13.54 -13.04 -4.50
CA ILE A 477 12.45 -13.02 -3.50
C ILE A 477 12.97 -12.90 -2.06
N PRO A 478 13.95 -13.72 -1.61
CA PRO A 478 14.44 -13.63 -0.23
C PRO A 478 15.09 -12.28 0.08
N THR A 479 15.64 -11.59 -0.92
CA THR A 479 16.24 -10.27 -0.74
C THR A 479 15.19 -9.16 -0.70
N LYS A 480 13.94 -9.41 -1.10
CA LYS A 480 12.91 -8.37 -1.17
C LYS A 480 12.27 -8.11 0.17
N ALA A 481 12.17 -6.84 0.57
CA ALA A 481 11.74 -6.45 1.92
C ALA A 481 10.40 -7.08 2.33
N PHE A 482 9.41 -7.14 1.43
CA PHE A 482 8.06 -7.64 1.70
C PHE A 482 7.93 -9.18 1.80
N PHE A 483 8.98 -9.92 1.45
CA PHE A 483 9.03 -11.39 1.62
C PHE A 483 10.03 -11.82 2.69
N ARG A 484 10.64 -10.86 3.40
CA ARG A 484 11.47 -11.15 4.57
C ARG A 484 10.58 -11.39 5.77
N TYR A 485 10.48 -12.66 6.16
CA TYR A 485 9.86 -13.10 7.40
C TYR A 485 10.95 -13.64 8.32
N THR A 486 10.89 -13.28 9.60
CA THR A 486 11.88 -13.70 10.59
C THR A 486 11.18 -14.40 11.75
N ALA A 487 11.67 -15.56 12.16
CA ALA A 487 11.09 -16.28 13.29
C ALA A 487 11.17 -15.43 14.57
N ILE A 488 10.07 -15.27 15.29
CA ILE A 488 10.06 -14.55 16.58
C ILE A 488 11.10 -15.17 17.54
N THR A 489 11.17 -16.50 17.54
CA THR A 489 12.10 -17.30 18.36
C THR A 489 13.57 -17.11 18.00
N SER A 490 13.88 -16.50 16.84
CA SER A 490 15.25 -16.10 16.49
C SER A 490 15.68 -14.78 17.14
N ALA A 491 14.73 -13.99 17.63
CA ALA A 491 14.97 -12.67 18.22
C ALA A 491 14.64 -12.61 19.72
N TYR A 492 13.71 -13.44 20.19
CA TYR A 492 13.22 -13.46 21.57
C TYR A 492 13.08 -14.90 22.08
N SER A 493 13.33 -15.13 23.36
CA SER A 493 13.10 -16.46 23.95
C SER A 493 11.60 -16.78 24.02
N GLU A 494 11.24 -18.05 23.86
CA GLU A 494 9.83 -18.46 23.96
C GLU A 494 9.25 -18.21 25.36
N GLU A 495 10.07 -18.36 26.40
CA GLU A 495 9.67 -18.15 27.79
C GLU A 495 9.27 -16.69 28.00
N TYR A 496 10.10 -15.75 27.56
CA TYR A 496 9.81 -14.31 27.61
C TYR A 496 8.48 -13.96 26.93
N ILE A 497 8.27 -14.45 25.71
CA ILE A 497 7.05 -14.16 24.95
C ILE A 497 5.82 -14.77 25.63
N LYS A 498 5.90 -16.01 26.14
CA LYS A 498 4.79 -16.67 26.86
C LYS A 498 4.44 -15.93 28.16
N GLU A 499 5.45 -15.48 28.89
CA GLU A 499 5.25 -14.79 30.16
C GLU A 499 4.61 -13.41 29.97
N ILE A 500 5.13 -12.61 29.02
CA ILE A 500 4.52 -11.32 28.67
C ILE A 500 3.10 -11.52 28.14
N SER A 501 2.88 -12.47 27.23
CA SER A 501 1.54 -12.76 26.70
C SER A 501 0.54 -13.08 27.82
N THR A 502 0.97 -13.80 28.85
CA THR A 502 0.13 -14.11 30.02
C THR A 502 -0.25 -12.85 30.81
N ILE A 503 0.69 -11.91 31.00
CA ILE A 503 0.43 -10.64 31.68
C ILE A 503 -0.62 -9.83 30.90
N PHE A 504 -0.44 -9.66 29.61
CA PHE A 504 -1.36 -8.86 28.78
C PHE A 504 -2.76 -9.46 28.63
N ASN A 505 -2.90 -10.78 28.83
CA ASN A 505 -4.19 -11.46 28.85
C ASN A 505 -4.90 -11.37 30.21
N SER A 506 -4.28 -10.74 31.21
CA SER A 506 -4.91 -10.55 32.52
C SER A 506 -6.06 -9.54 32.43
N PRO A 507 -7.17 -9.78 33.14
CA PRO A 507 -8.29 -8.83 33.19
C PRO A 507 -7.83 -7.46 33.71
N ASN A 508 -8.32 -6.38 33.11
CA ASN A 508 -8.06 -4.99 33.50
C ASN A 508 -6.61 -4.49 33.36
N PHE A 509 -5.75 -5.19 32.61
CA PHE A 509 -4.41 -4.69 32.31
C PHE A 509 -4.48 -3.50 31.33
N ASN A 510 -3.89 -2.36 31.69
CA ASN A 510 -3.74 -1.23 30.77
C ASN A 510 -2.75 -1.61 29.66
N LYS A 511 -3.25 -1.66 28.44
CA LYS A 511 -2.44 -2.02 27.26
C LYS A 511 -1.60 -0.86 26.73
N THR A 512 -1.63 0.30 27.38
CA THR A 512 -0.74 1.43 27.09
C THR A 512 0.52 1.30 27.93
N GLY A 513 1.66 1.17 27.26
CA GLY A 513 2.97 1.07 27.88
C GLY A 513 3.94 2.11 27.36
N VAL A 514 5.10 2.13 27.99
CA VAL A 514 6.23 2.98 27.60
C VAL A 514 7.45 2.13 27.28
N PHE A 515 8.37 2.69 26.49
CA PHE A 515 9.63 2.03 26.21
C PHE A 515 10.79 3.03 26.06
N ILE A 516 12.01 2.52 26.25
CA ILE A 516 13.26 3.28 26.10
C ILE A 516 14.19 2.51 25.17
N LYS A 517 14.70 3.18 24.11
CA LYS A 517 15.65 2.58 23.14
C LYS A 517 17.09 2.72 23.62
N SER A 518 17.94 1.80 23.17
CA SER A 518 19.38 1.79 23.52
C SER A 518 20.25 2.75 22.74
N ASN A 519 19.79 3.20 21.57
CA ASN A 519 20.58 4.08 20.73
C ASN A 519 20.10 5.54 20.82
N ASN A 520 20.88 6.37 21.51
CA ASN A 520 20.66 7.80 21.60
C ASN A 520 21.18 8.55 20.36
N GLU A 521 22.01 7.93 19.51
CA GLU A 521 22.49 8.57 18.28
C GLU A 521 21.62 8.21 17.07
N ILE A 522 20.92 9.21 16.57
CA ILE A 522 20.00 9.09 15.44
C ILE A 522 20.73 9.47 14.15
N LYS A 523 21.03 8.46 13.32
CA LYS A 523 21.70 8.64 12.02
C LYS A 523 20.70 8.79 10.87
N THR A 524 19.45 8.40 11.08
CA THR A 524 18.40 8.44 10.05
C THR A 524 17.08 8.95 10.62
N ALA A 525 16.27 9.61 9.79
CA ALA A 525 14.92 10.04 10.17
C ALA A 525 14.01 8.86 10.59
N PHE A 526 14.29 7.65 10.10
CA PHE A 526 13.61 6.43 10.49
C PHE A 526 13.91 6.04 11.94
N GLN A 527 15.17 6.08 12.35
CA GLN A 527 15.56 5.83 13.75
C GLN A 527 14.94 6.86 14.69
N ALA A 528 14.82 8.10 14.21
CA ALA A 528 14.19 9.22 14.91
C ALA A 528 12.67 9.02 15.10
N ASN A 529 12.04 8.15 14.30
CA ASN A 529 10.59 7.96 14.36
C ASN A 529 10.21 7.31 15.70
N PRO A 530 9.56 8.06 16.60
CA PRO A 530 9.23 7.55 17.93
C PRO A 530 8.13 6.48 17.87
N TYR A 531 7.43 6.34 16.74
CA TYR A 531 6.27 5.48 16.55
C TYR A 531 6.61 4.13 15.91
N TRP A 532 7.81 3.98 15.34
CA TRP A 532 8.25 2.73 14.75
C TRP A 532 8.76 1.77 15.82
N ILE A 533 7.87 0.89 16.28
CA ILE A 533 8.15 -0.06 17.35
C ILE A 533 7.61 -1.42 16.94
N SER A 534 8.51 -2.36 16.66
CA SER A 534 8.22 -3.76 16.37
C SER A 534 8.67 -4.70 17.49
N ARG A 535 8.98 -4.16 18.67
CA ARG A 535 9.75 -4.82 19.73
C ARG A 535 9.20 -4.48 21.13
N PRO A 536 8.82 -5.49 21.94
CA PRO A 536 8.63 -6.88 21.57
C PRO A 536 7.50 -7.01 20.53
N PRO A 537 7.37 -8.15 19.83
CA PRO A 537 6.40 -8.33 18.75
C PRO A 537 4.96 -8.51 19.29
N LEU A 538 4.51 -7.64 20.20
CA LEU A 538 3.21 -7.69 20.87
C LEU A 538 2.03 -7.78 19.88
N ASP A 539 2.17 -7.18 18.68
CA ASP A 539 1.18 -7.26 17.60
C ASP A 539 0.80 -8.71 17.20
N HIS A 540 1.66 -9.69 17.47
CA HIS A 540 1.44 -11.11 17.15
C HIS A 540 0.57 -11.87 18.17
N PHE A 541 0.24 -11.25 19.30
CA PHE A 541 -0.57 -11.92 20.33
C PHE A 541 -1.53 -10.98 21.06
N ILE A 542 -1.40 -9.66 20.89
CA ILE A 542 -2.25 -8.66 21.55
C ILE A 542 -2.81 -7.69 20.51
N ALA A 543 -4.13 -7.56 20.50
CA ALA A 543 -4.80 -6.45 19.85
C ALA A 543 -4.96 -5.26 20.81
N ASP A 544 -5.01 -4.05 20.25
CA ASP A 544 -5.31 -2.78 20.92
C ASP A 544 -4.32 -2.42 22.06
N PHE A 545 -3.02 -2.41 21.75
CA PHE A 545 -1.98 -1.89 22.65
C PHE A 545 -1.32 -0.65 22.04
N ASN A 546 -0.79 0.20 22.91
CA ASN A 546 -0.04 1.41 22.54
C ASN A 546 1.31 1.42 23.25
N LEU A 547 2.36 1.88 22.57
CA LEU A 547 3.69 2.04 23.14
C LEU A 547 4.21 3.45 22.86
N ILE A 548 4.66 4.13 23.91
CA ILE A 548 5.17 5.50 23.83
C ILE A 548 6.67 5.52 24.14
N ASN A 549 7.44 6.20 23.30
CA ASN A 549 8.88 6.33 23.48
C ASN A 549 9.19 7.42 24.49
N ILE A 550 9.62 7.05 25.69
CA ILE A 550 10.01 8.00 26.74
C ILE A 550 11.54 8.17 26.85
N GLY A 551 12.30 7.61 25.90
CA GLY A 551 13.73 7.85 25.71
C GLY A 551 14.05 8.88 24.61
N VAL A 552 13.03 9.41 23.92
CA VAL A 552 13.19 10.27 22.74
C VAL A 552 13.87 11.61 23.04
N ASN A 553 13.78 12.08 24.30
CA ASN A 553 14.41 13.31 24.77
C ASN A 553 15.96 13.21 24.81
N ASP A 554 16.50 11.99 24.85
CA ASP A 554 17.95 11.75 24.89
C ASP A 554 18.57 11.66 23.49
N TYR A 555 17.74 11.73 22.44
CA TYR A 555 18.18 11.54 21.06
C TYR A 555 19.04 12.71 20.56
N LYS A 556 20.24 12.36 20.06
CA LYS A 556 21.17 13.24 19.38
C LYS A 556 21.17 12.90 17.90
N VAL A 557 20.76 13.84 17.07
CA VAL A 557 20.75 13.66 15.61
C VAL A 557 22.16 13.85 15.06
N VAL A 558 22.76 12.76 14.57
CA VAL A 558 24.11 12.72 14.00
C VAL A 558 23.99 12.41 12.50
N SER A 559 23.67 13.44 11.72
CA SER A 559 23.55 13.35 10.25
C SER A 559 24.18 14.56 9.57
N ASN A 560 25.00 14.32 8.56
CA ASN A 560 25.54 15.35 7.67
C ASN A 560 24.54 15.74 6.56
N ASP A 561 23.49 14.95 6.35
CA ASP A 561 22.40 15.27 5.44
C ASP A 561 21.38 16.17 6.15
N ILE A 562 21.22 17.40 5.65
CA ILE A 562 20.32 18.43 6.20
C ILE A 562 18.85 17.99 6.17
N ILE A 563 18.43 17.27 5.13
CA ILE A 563 17.05 16.80 4.98
C ILE A 563 16.78 15.74 6.05
N LEU A 564 17.69 14.79 6.22
CA LEU A 564 17.56 13.77 7.27
C LEU A 564 17.58 14.39 8.66
N LYS A 565 18.44 15.39 8.88
CA LYS A 565 18.54 16.11 10.15
C LYS A 565 17.24 16.81 10.50
N LEU A 566 16.72 17.65 9.61
CA LEU A 566 15.48 18.39 9.82
C LEU A 566 14.29 17.44 10.06
N ARG A 567 14.19 16.34 9.31
CA ARG A 567 13.14 15.33 9.52
C ARG A 567 13.25 14.65 10.88
N ALA A 568 14.46 14.29 11.30
CA ALA A 568 14.70 13.61 12.57
C ALA A 568 14.40 14.52 13.76
N GLU A 569 14.95 15.73 13.79
CA GLU A 569 14.69 16.74 14.83
C GLU A 569 13.21 17.04 14.96
N ASN A 570 12.54 17.12 13.82
CA ASN A 570 11.11 17.35 13.78
C ASN A 570 10.28 16.17 14.30
N GLY A 571 10.67 14.92 14.03
CA GLY A 571 10.04 13.74 14.60
C GLY A 571 10.24 13.64 16.12
N ILE A 572 11.43 14.01 16.60
CA ILE A 572 11.78 14.05 18.02
C ILE A 572 10.94 15.11 18.75
N ARG A 573 10.94 16.34 18.26
CA ARG A 573 10.20 17.46 18.90
C ARG A 573 8.71 17.16 19.07
N ASN A 574 8.09 16.54 18.06
CA ASN A 574 6.66 16.26 18.08
C ASN A 574 6.30 14.90 18.72
N ALA A 575 7.23 14.24 19.41
CA ALA A 575 6.93 13.01 20.14
C ALA A 575 6.12 13.32 21.42
N PRO A 576 5.16 12.47 21.83
CA PRO A 576 4.32 12.69 23.02
C PRO A 576 5.09 13.05 24.28
N PHE A 577 6.20 12.36 24.51
CA PHE A 577 6.99 12.57 25.72
C PHE A 577 7.67 13.95 25.72
N ASN A 578 8.13 14.44 24.57
CA ASN A 578 8.72 15.78 24.47
C ASN A 578 7.66 16.88 24.58
N LEU A 579 6.47 16.67 23.99
CA LEU A 579 5.34 17.59 24.18
C LEU A 579 4.92 17.67 25.65
N PHE A 580 4.85 16.53 26.34
CA PHE A 580 4.61 16.49 27.78
C PHE A 580 5.65 17.28 28.56
N ILE A 581 6.95 17.09 28.29
CA ILE A 581 8.03 17.85 28.96
C ILE A 581 7.84 19.37 28.74
N GLU A 582 7.52 19.80 27.52
CA GLU A 582 7.27 21.21 27.20
C GLU A 582 6.07 21.78 27.99
N GLU A 583 5.02 20.99 28.22
CA GLU A 583 3.83 21.41 28.97
C GLU A 583 4.07 21.55 30.47
N GLN A 584 4.95 20.73 31.05
CA GLN A 584 5.18 20.71 32.50
C GLN A 584 5.80 22.01 33.06
N ASN A 585 6.47 22.81 32.24
CA ASN A 585 7.07 24.11 32.62
C ASN A 585 7.86 24.10 33.96
N THR A 586 8.45 22.95 34.29
CA THR A 586 9.28 22.72 35.48
C THR A 586 10.68 22.33 35.04
N ASN A 587 11.67 22.36 35.93
CA ASN A 587 13.03 21.88 35.65
C ASN A 587 13.26 20.55 36.39
N LEU A 588 12.79 19.45 35.80
CA LEU A 588 13.06 18.09 36.31
C LEU A 588 14.20 17.44 35.54
N THR A 589 14.81 16.41 36.12
CA THR A 589 15.71 15.51 35.40
C THR A 589 14.92 14.60 34.44
N SER A 590 15.61 13.99 33.47
CA SER A 590 14.97 13.08 32.50
C SER A 590 14.24 11.90 33.16
N ASP A 591 14.83 11.32 34.21
CA ASP A 591 14.21 10.20 34.93
C ASP A 591 13.00 10.64 35.76
N GLU A 592 13.04 11.81 36.37
CA GLU A 592 11.88 12.40 37.04
C GLU A 592 10.74 12.67 36.06
N TYR A 593 11.02 13.17 34.85
CA TYR A 593 9.98 13.31 33.82
C TYR A 593 9.41 11.97 33.38
N ARG A 594 10.25 10.93 33.23
CA ARG A 594 9.79 9.58 32.85
C ARG A 594 8.86 8.99 33.91
N ILE A 595 9.25 9.09 35.18
CA ILE A 595 8.44 8.61 36.31
C ILE A 595 7.14 9.42 36.39
N LYS A 596 7.21 10.74 36.28
CA LYS A 596 6.03 11.60 36.29
C LYS A 596 5.08 11.28 35.13
N PHE A 597 5.59 11.06 33.92
CA PHE A 597 4.79 10.64 32.77
C PHE A 597 4.09 9.30 33.01
N ILE A 598 4.82 8.32 33.56
CA ILE A 598 4.26 7.01 33.93
C ILE A 598 3.11 7.17 34.94
N GLN A 599 3.27 8.06 35.92
CA GLN A 599 2.26 8.32 36.97
C GLN A 599 1.06 9.12 36.45
N ASP A 600 1.30 10.21 35.73
CA ASP A 600 0.24 11.11 35.24
C ASP A 600 -0.68 10.41 34.22
N PHE A 601 -0.19 9.36 33.53
CA PHE A 601 -0.93 8.61 32.52
C PHE A 601 -1.25 7.15 32.90
N ASP A 602 -1.12 6.78 34.19
CA ASP A 602 -1.45 5.45 34.72
C ASP A 602 -0.86 4.29 33.89
N ILE A 603 0.44 4.35 33.59
CA ILE A 603 1.14 3.36 32.76
C ILE A 603 1.46 2.09 33.56
N ASP A 604 1.07 0.92 33.04
CA ASP A 604 1.22 -0.36 33.73
C ASP A 604 2.55 -1.08 33.45
N TYR A 605 3.26 -0.72 32.38
CA TYR A 605 4.50 -1.42 32.01
C TYR A 605 5.50 -0.55 31.25
N LEU A 606 6.79 -0.85 31.49
CA LEU A 606 7.95 -0.26 30.82
C LEU A 606 8.78 -1.35 30.13
N ILE A 607 9.23 -1.07 28.93
CA ILE A 607 10.15 -1.94 28.17
C ILE A 607 11.48 -1.21 27.95
N CYS A 608 12.56 -1.78 28.44
CA CYS A 608 13.92 -1.27 28.21
C CYS A 608 14.64 -2.17 27.21
N GLN A 609 15.19 -1.58 26.15
CA GLN A 609 16.06 -2.32 25.23
C GLN A 609 17.36 -2.74 25.90
N LYS A 610 18.04 -3.72 25.31
CA LYS A 610 19.35 -4.21 25.78
C LYS A 610 20.32 -3.08 26.09
N GLY A 611 20.83 -3.07 27.32
CA GLY A 611 21.81 -2.11 27.81
C GLY A 611 21.22 -0.76 28.25
N VAL A 612 19.89 -0.64 28.33
CA VAL A 612 19.21 0.54 28.88
C VAL A 612 18.71 0.22 30.28
N GLU A 613 19.05 1.06 31.24
CA GLU A 613 18.52 1.00 32.59
C GLU A 613 17.15 1.68 32.68
N ALA A 614 16.28 1.17 33.54
CA ALA A 614 15.03 1.85 33.88
C ALA A 614 15.34 3.13 34.69
N PRO A 615 14.42 4.12 34.70
CA PRO A 615 14.60 5.34 35.50
C PRO A 615 14.95 5.05 36.96
N GLU A 616 15.89 5.83 37.52
CA GLU A 616 16.26 5.71 38.94
C GLU A 616 15.02 5.91 39.84
N ASN A 617 14.80 4.99 40.79
CA ASN A 617 13.63 4.95 41.70
C ASN A 617 12.31 4.49 41.07
N LEU A 618 12.31 3.91 39.87
CA LEU A 618 11.11 3.28 39.32
C LEU A 618 10.61 2.15 40.23
N ILE A 619 9.33 2.21 40.62
CA ILE A 619 8.70 1.20 41.45
C ILE A 619 7.99 0.18 40.56
N PHE A 620 8.41 -1.09 40.63
CA PHE A 620 7.82 -2.18 39.85
C PHE A 620 7.46 -3.39 40.71
N LYS A 621 6.48 -4.17 40.24
CA LYS A 621 6.03 -5.44 40.84
C LYS A 621 6.88 -6.62 40.39
N LYS A 622 7.26 -6.64 39.10
CA LYS A 622 7.93 -7.77 38.47
C LYS A 622 8.85 -7.28 37.35
N LEU A 623 10.01 -7.91 37.23
CA LEU A 623 10.96 -7.73 36.14
C LEU A 623 11.12 -9.07 35.41
N ILE A 624 11.02 -9.04 34.09
CA ILE A 624 11.28 -10.16 33.21
C ILE A 624 12.39 -9.74 32.24
N VAL A 625 13.48 -10.51 32.17
CA VAL A 625 14.60 -10.20 31.26
C VAL A 625 14.69 -11.32 30.23
N ASP A 626 14.69 -10.94 28.95
CA ASP A 626 14.86 -11.88 27.86
C ASP A 626 16.34 -12.22 27.65
N GLU A 627 16.70 -13.49 27.72
CA GLU A 627 18.09 -13.93 27.56
C GLU A 627 18.63 -13.73 26.14
N LEU A 628 17.76 -13.79 25.12
CA LEU A 628 18.16 -13.67 23.71
C LEU A 628 18.31 -12.21 23.28
N SER A 629 17.25 -11.41 23.40
CA SER A 629 17.27 -10.00 22.99
C SER A 629 18.01 -9.11 23.99
N GLY A 630 18.09 -9.50 25.27
CA GLY A 630 18.53 -8.65 26.37
C GLY A 630 17.53 -7.56 26.75
N GLU A 631 16.31 -7.61 26.23
CA GLU A 631 15.21 -6.69 26.57
C GLU A 631 14.70 -6.97 27.99
N SER A 632 14.33 -5.91 28.71
CA SER A 632 13.78 -5.99 30.06
C SER A 632 12.35 -5.45 30.08
N PHE A 633 11.42 -6.24 30.58
CA PHE A 633 10.02 -5.89 30.79
C PHE A 633 9.75 -5.66 32.28
N TYR A 634 9.36 -4.44 32.63
CA TYR A 634 9.00 -4.03 33.98
C TYR A 634 7.49 -3.90 34.09
N LEU A 635 6.87 -4.70 34.96
CA LEU A 635 5.47 -4.57 35.35
C LEU A 635 5.37 -3.59 36.52
N LEU A 636 4.70 -2.46 36.33
CA LEU A 636 4.70 -1.32 37.25
C LEU A 636 3.68 -1.49 38.40
N LYS A 637 3.87 -0.72 39.49
CA LYS A 637 3.04 -0.81 40.69
C LYS A 637 1.76 0.00 40.61
#